data_AF-A0A2T4YFV8-F1
#
_entry.id   AF-A0A2T4YFV8-F1
#
_cell.length_a   1.000
_cell.length_b   1.000
_cell.length_c   1.000
_cell.angle_alpha   90.00
_cell.angle_beta   90.00
_cell.angle_gamma   90.00
#
_symmetry.space_group_name_H-M   'P 1'
#
loop_
_entity.id
_entity.type
_entity.pdbx_description
1 polymer ?
#
loop_
_entity_poly.entity_id
_entity_poly.type
_entity_poly.pdbx_seq_one_letter_code
_entity_poly.pdbx_strand_id
1 'polypeptide(L)'
;MAKMSRLLPAAFMAVLHSLNVRAQEPLVLTQAETAQIDGRDWERTGPGGASFDAVHRTVLLRFPGAAEAIKARLDTGLSLAKAVVTLDYVRHESRPSGYTLRDAMGAKLWATSAPRWHVVAHALRQPWSTHGTFGPTGRYRVRLLHPWGKVGASDPKRDLKPETIGPAELSETSRQAQLDVTHLLTGPVAPTEAGARLRAFEENGLALSKAETYDMRYRPPGDIYEWAIATGGHALTFSQPRLVVNFRPSAAGTRPPLLPPPVNPAAEAEKADASALRRVPDMLPSSELQSMARRLYQTRPDWLSPRQFDHVGDLLRAGGDTQTRWLFDLQFADLGKYRQFLRETLATLPRYWKGWGIAEDLQFVLQFGAFAPAHVREHLEGYWRSYLMPDLPTSAFFVPHSREAGAYWSQTGDWRGRTSFFRDGYNYVGSTQNFNFTASMGALLGGAFIGSEAAMADGRHGLERILLRYWTVLDGGTQELLDPYYLSITLSAVKMLADHAPSAYDRLIARIILERTMEMLASAYHPELRRIVAAAGRARLSGFLTEQDGIYGALHVLSERGALLYPTQRSDSRILGMPVWGYDFPPGRVGLQSLSSPWAPTWFRHVIDDKPFPFRERSANTIRGHFNPPLRRMTYLDRHFGLASQDIKGGMADVLGQWSRTGQTASGIEHLGMLTVRACVNLCDLATSSGGEPVRAGSLFTVQHDNRAIVFAKPPTRADTLKEQQIGPGEIETVGSVLGLWMMESERHWRLFVNGEEKQPADLPLTLRRSDDLVLQDGPALIAVRPIAVADDRKIVVALGGYGGTPETGRARLEPTLTIANMNRLHGTPLSKSAYDKQGLGRSLFGGFTIEFGDLERFGDVAAFQRHIRSGSLDVARLTGGHVGVRYSSGGETIDAAFSTEVQEVAQHFPIPPGSQTTAIASRTVNGVSLLPPAGLDRDTGWSQQSANGRLEKNGAVLETDHGRMVYLIAEPRGRGVLAYNLTPDPTNWRLTLPEDREIRSIGKAGLLRVEIDQEKRLVAIDHELSPAQSRVEFTQRFILKGFGPEWTIRAAEGTTLRE
;
A
#
# COMPACT_ATOMS: atom_id res chain seq x y z
N MET A 1 53.21 74.93 -54.56
CA MET A 1 53.13 75.98 -53.52
C MET A 1 51.82 75.83 -52.77
N ALA A 2 51.98 75.60 -51.47
CA ALA A 2 51.09 75.78 -50.32
C ALA A 2 49.63 76.29 -50.48
N LYS A 3 48.75 75.58 -49.73
CA LYS A 3 47.66 76.05 -48.83
C LYS A 3 46.40 76.66 -49.49
N MET A 4 45.16 76.34 -49.10
CA MET A 4 44.64 75.91 -47.79
C MET A 4 43.43 74.97 -47.94
N SER A 5 43.34 74.04 -46.98
CA SER A 5 42.38 72.97 -46.86
C SER A 5 41.61 73.07 -45.53
N ARG A 6 40.43 72.43 -45.49
CA ARG A 6 39.70 71.87 -44.33
C ARG A 6 38.75 72.80 -43.58
N LEU A 7 37.46 72.46 -43.65
CA LEU A 7 36.61 72.04 -42.51
C LEU A 7 35.28 71.48 -43.06
N LEU A 8 34.70 70.49 -42.37
CA LEU A 8 33.43 69.77 -42.59
C LEU A 8 33.41 68.57 -43.57
N PRO A 9 33.89 67.38 -43.14
CA PRO A 9 33.05 66.18 -43.30
C PRO A 9 32.99 65.27 -42.05
N ALA A 10 33.78 65.55 -41.00
CA ALA A 10 33.83 64.69 -39.82
C ALA A 10 32.54 64.74 -38.97
N ALA A 11 31.89 65.91 -38.88
CA ALA A 11 30.64 66.05 -38.12
C ALA A 11 29.45 65.34 -38.78
N PHE A 12 29.35 65.34 -40.12
CA PHE A 12 28.25 64.71 -40.84
C PHE A 12 28.39 63.17 -40.88
N MET A 13 29.61 62.66 -41.02
CA MET A 13 29.89 61.22 -40.89
C MET A 13 29.75 60.71 -39.46
N ALA A 14 30.12 61.50 -38.44
CA ALA A 14 29.87 61.16 -37.03
C ALA A 14 28.38 61.21 -36.67
N VAL A 15 27.59 62.08 -37.28
CA VAL A 15 26.12 62.10 -37.15
C VAL A 15 25.49 60.91 -37.87
N LEU A 16 25.94 60.52 -39.07
CA LEU A 16 25.45 59.33 -39.77
C LEU A 16 25.88 58.01 -39.09
N HIS A 17 27.10 57.94 -38.52
CA HIS A 17 27.51 56.81 -37.69
C HIS A 17 26.77 56.78 -36.35
N SER A 18 26.55 57.90 -35.67
CA SER A 18 25.79 57.93 -34.40
C SER A 18 24.29 57.69 -34.59
N LEU A 19 23.71 58.07 -35.74
CA LEU A 19 22.33 57.71 -36.12
C LEU A 19 22.19 56.20 -36.41
N ASN A 20 23.18 55.58 -37.06
CA ASN A 20 23.20 54.12 -37.26
C ASN A 20 23.50 53.34 -35.97
N VAL A 21 24.30 53.88 -35.05
CA VAL A 21 24.61 53.26 -33.75
C VAL A 21 23.41 53.36 -32.80
N ARG A 22 22.69 54.49 -32.74
CA ARG A 22 21.43 54.61 -31.96
C ARG A 22 20.28 53.76 -32.54
N ALA A 23 20.28 53.50 -33.85
CA ALA A 23 19.31 52.61 -34.49
C ALA A 23 19.51 51.13 -34.09
N GLN A 24 20.73 50.74 -33.67
CA GLN A 24 21.05 49.38 -33.21
C GLN A 24 20.92 49.16 -31.70
N GLU A 25 20.59 50.19 -30.93
CA GLU A 25 20.30 50.03 -29.49
C GLU A 25 19.07 49.13 -29.28
N PRO A 26 19.12 48.23 -28.29
CA PRO A 26 17.99 47.35 -27.98
C PRO A 26 16.76 48.17 -27.60
N LEU A 27 15.62 47.85 -28.20
CA LEU A 27 14.32 48.34 -27.74
C LEU A 27 13.96 47.58 -26.46
N VAL A 28 13.83 48.29 -25.34
CA VAL A 28 13.43 47.72 -24.05
C VAL A 28 12.03 48.21 -23.71
N LEU A 29 11.05 47.31 -23.73
CA LEU A 29 9.67 47.60 -23.33
C LEU A 29 9.45 47.14 -21.89
N THR A 30 9.13 48.09 -21.01
CA THR A 30 8.92 47.87 -19.58
C THR A 30 7.45 47.91 -19.18
N GLN A 31 6.57 48.38 -20.06
CA GLN A 31 5.12 48.35 -19.87
C GLN A 31 4.61 46.94 -20.16
N ALA A 32 4.35 46.19 -19.10
CA ALA A 32 3.83 44.84 -19.19
C ALA A 32 2.56 44.71 -18.34
N GLU A 33 1.71 43.79 -18.77
CA GLU A 33 0.50 43.41 -18.08
C GLU A 33 0.59 41.95 -17.65
N THR A 34 0.19 41.67 -16.41
CA THR A 34 0.12 40.30 -15.91
C THR A 34 -1.26 39.97 -15.35
N ALA A 35 -1.67 38.71 -15.47
CA ALA A 35 -2.81 38.18 -14.76
C ALA A 35 -2.52 36.75 -14.29
N GLN A 36 -2.64 36.50 -12.99
CA GLN A 36 -2.53 35.17 -12.43
C GLN A 36 -3.89 34.47 -12.50
N ILE A 37 -3.85 33.21 -12.93
CA ILE A 37 -4.98 32.29 -12.90
C ILE A 37 -4.63 31.09 -12.01
N ASP A 38 -5.58 30.62 -11.21
CA ASP A 38 -5.40 29.48 -10.30
C ASP A 38 -6.44 28.39 -10.62
N GLY A 39 -5.95 27.20 -10.97
CA GLY A 39 -6.78 26.02 -11.25
C GLY A 39 -7.56 25.46 -10.04
N ARG A 40 -7.37 25.99 -8.83
CA ARG A 40 -8.17 25.65 -7.62
C ARG A 40 -9.26 26.66 -7.31
N ASP A 41 -9.10 27.89 -7.83
CA ASP A 41 -10.03 29.02 -7.68
C ASP A 41 -10.31 29.63 -9.07
N TRP A 42 -10.84 28.80 -9.96
CA TRP A 42 -10.90 29.08 -11.40
C TRP A 42 -11.91 30.15 -11.83
N GLU A 43 -12.68 30.71 -10.90
CA GLU A 43 -13.63 31.81 -11.15
C GLU A 43 -13.07 33.19 -10.74
N ARG A 44 -11.93 33.20 -10.05
CA ARG A 44 -11.28 34.42 -9.58
C ARG A 44 -10.38 35.02 -10.65
N THR A 45 -10.49 36.32 -10.84
CA THR A 45 -9.54 37.12 -11.63
C THR A 45 -8.34 37.50 -10.75
N GLY A 46 -7.14 37.49 -11.33
CA GLY A 46 -5.91 37.83 -10.62
C GLY A 46 -5.05 38.87 -11.34
N PRO A 47 -5.57 40.06 -11.68
CA PRO A 47 -4.79 41.08 -12.37
C PRO A 47 -3.58 41.52 -11.53
N GLY A 48 -2.44 41.72 -12.20
CA GLY A 48 -1.17 42.10 -11.57
C GLY A 48 -0.46 40.96 -10.83
N GLY A 49 -1.00 39.74 -10.82
CA GLY A 49 -0.35 38.60 -10.19
C GLY A 49 0.97 38.23 -10.88
N ALA A 50 1.99 37.91 -10.09
CA ALA A 50 3.35 37.62 -10.56
C ALA A 50 3.94 36.35 -9.93
N SER A 51 3.10 35.54 -9.27
CA SER A 51 3.49 34.29 -8.64
C SER A 51 2.87 33.10 -9.38
N PHE A 52 3.69 32.15 -9.82
CA PHE A 52 3.26 30.95 -10.53
C PHE A 52 3.95 29.70 -9.98
N ASP A 53 3.31 28.55 -10.11
CA ASP A 53 3.84 27.25 -9.66
C ASP A 53 3.78 26.21 -10.80
N ALA A 54 4.05 24.94 -10.49
CA ALA A 54 4.11 23.88 -11.50
C ALA A 54 2.79 23.09 -11.60
N VAL A 55 1.74 23.47 -10.86
CA VAL A 55 0.52 22.66 -10.71
C VAL A 55 -0.72 23.42 -11.13
N HIS A 56 -1.05 24.54 -10.48
CA HIS A 56 -2.32 25.24 -10.70
C HIS A 56 -2.17 26.73 -10.96
N ARG A 57 -1.08 27.36 -10.51
CA ARG A 57 -0.89 28.80 -10.63
C ARG A 57 -0.10 29.12 -11.88
N THR A 58 -0.75 29.76 -12.85
CA THR A 58 -0.15 30.23 -14.10
C THR A 58 -0.24 31.74 -14.15
N VAL A 59 0.80 32.40 -14.64
CA VAL A 59 0.78 33.86 -14.88
C VAL A 59 0.74 34.11 -16.37
N LEU A 60 -0.29 34.80 -16.84
CA LEU A 60 -0.36 35.33 -18.19
C LEU A 60 0.43 36.65 -18.23
N LEU A 61 1.29 36.83 -19.23
CA LEU A 61 2.16 38.00 -19.40
C LEU A 61 2.06 38.53 -20.84
N ARG A 62 1.78 39.82 -21.00
CA ARG A 62 1.79 40.49 -22.31
C ARG A 62 2.41 41.89 -22.25
N PHE A 63 2.74 42.46 -23.40
CA PHE A 63 3.40 43.78 -23.54
C PHE A 63 2.56 44.70 -24.44
N PRO A 64 1.53 45.38 -23.91
CA PRO A 64 0.69 46.28 -24.70
C PRO A 64 1.51 47.36 -25.42
N GLY A 65 1.18 47.67 -26.67
CA GLY A 65 1.90 48.63 -27.52
C GLY A 65 3.24 48.13 -28.08
N ALA A 66 3.62 46.87 -27.84
CA ALA A 66 4.85 46.30 -28.37
C ALA A 66 4.87 46.21 -29.90
N ALA A 67 3.73 45.92 -30.54
CA ALA A 67 3.64 45.79 -31.99
C ALA A 67 3.94 47.13 -32.68
N GLU A 68 3.34 48.23 -32.19
CA GLU A 68 3.60 49.58 -32.66
C GLU A 68 5.07 49.98 -32.46
N ALA A 69 5.61 49.74 -31.25
CA ALA A 69 6.99 50.11 -30.93
C ALA A 69 8.02 49.33 -31.75
N ILE A 70 7.80 48.04 -31.98
CA ILE A 70 8.65 47.20 -32.83
C ILE A 70 8.51 47.62 -34.30
N LYS A 71 7.28 47.84 -34.80
CA LYS A 71 7.07 48.31 -36.18
C LYS A 71 7.77 49.63 -36.43
N ALA A 72 7.71 50.59 -35.50
CA ALA A 72 8.40 51.87 -35.63
C ALA A 72 9.91 51.71 -35.85
N ARG A 73 10.53 50.67 -35.26
CA ARG A 73 11.94 50.31 -35.52
C ARG A 73 12.13 49.58 -36.85
N LEU A 74 11.18 48.76 -37.29
CA LEU A 74 11.25 48.10 -38.60
C LEU A 74 11.08 49.10 -39.75
N ASP A 75 10.25 50.14 -39.58
CA ASP A 75 10.03 51.21 -40.56
C ASP A 75 11.31 52.00 -40.87
N THR A 76 12.33 51.97 -40.01
CA THR A 76 13.62 52.65 -40.24
C THR A 76 14.63 51.80 -41.03
N GLY A 77 14.21 50.66 -41.61
CA GLY A 77 15.07 49.80 -42.43
C GLY A 77 15.83 48.75 -41.62
N LEU A 78 15.38 48.45 -40.40
CA LEU A 78 15.92 47.39 -39.55
C LEU A 78 15.11 46.09 -39.67
N SER A 79 15.72 44.98 -39.30
CA SER A 79 15.08 43.68 -39.12
C SER A 79 15.29 43.17 -37.70
N LEU A 80 14.31 42.44 -37.17
CA LEU A 80 14.40 41.84 -35.83
C LEU A 80 15.48 40.75 -35.84
N ALA A 81 16.47 40.89 -34.96
CA ALA A 81 17.56 39.93 -34.82
C ALA A 81 17.31 38.95 -33.66
N LYS A 82 16.88 39.47 -32.50
CA LYS A 82 16.60 38.67 -31.30
C LYS A 82 15.56 39.36 -30.43
N ALA A 83 14.63 38.63 -29.85
CA ALA A 83 13.69 39.13 -28.86
C ALA A 83 13.70 38.23 -27.62
N VAL A 84 13.89 38.82 -26.44
CA VAL A 84 14.00 38.10 -25.17
C VAL A 84 13.07 38.74 -24.14
N VAL A 85 12.27 37.92 -23.46
CA VAL A 85 11.55 38.33 -22.26
C VAL A 85 12.45 38.10 -21.05
N THR A 86 12.70 39.15 -20.26
CA THR A 86 13.48 39.06 -19.02
C THR A 86 12.59 39.19 -17.80
N LEU A 87 12.81 38.36 -16.78
CA LEU A 87 12.08 38.38 -15.51
C LEU A 87 13.07 38.47 -14.34
N ASP A 88 12.86 39.39 -13.40
CA ASP A 88 13.74 39.54 -12.23
C ASP A 88 13.17 38.77 -11.02
N TYR A 89 14.00 37.96 -10.37
CA TYR A 89 13.63 37.12 -9.22
C TYR A 89 13.30 37.99 -8.01
N VAL A 90 12.19 37.67 -7.34
CA VAL A 90 11.80 38.29 -6.06
C VAL A 90 11.96 37.28 -4.92
N ARG A 91 11.28 36.15 -5.00
CA ARG A 91 11.25 35.11 -3.97
C ARG A 91 10.66 33.80 -4.48
N HIS A 92 10.85 32.74 -3.70
CA HIS A 92 10.08 31.50 -3.78
C HIS A 92 9.21 31.33 -2.52
N GLU A 93 8.11 30.59 -2.64
CA GLU A 93 7.25 30.28 -1.48
C GLU A 93 7.77 29.07 -0.70
N SER A 94 7.98 29.23 0.61
CA SER A 94 8.31 28.13 1.51
C SER A 94 7.07 27.36 2.02
N ARG A 95 5.91 28.01 2.06
CA ARG A 95 4.62 27.44 2.49
C ARG A 95 3.50 27.92 1.57
N PRO A 96 3.20 27.20 0.48
CA PRO A 96 2.20 27.62 -0.47
C PRO A 96 0.79 27.43 0.11
N SER A 97 -0.05 28.45 -0.06
CA SER A 97 -1.43 28.42 0.44
C SER A 97 -2.30 27.47 -0.38
N GLY A 98 -3.23 26.79 0.29
CA GLY A 98 -4.25 25.94 -0.32
C GLY A 98 -3.74 24.60 -0.88
N TYR A 99 -2.53 24.18 -0.51
CA TYR A 99 -2.01 22.84 -0.81
C TYR A 99 -1.88 22.00 0.45
N THR A 100 -2.07 20.69 0.30
CA THR A 100 -1.82 19.70 1.33
C THR A 100 -0.32 19.44 1.40
N LEU A 101 0.29 19.86 2.50
CA LEU A 101 1.72 19.80 2.74
C LEU A 101 1.96 19.11 4.08
N ARG A 102 3.04 18.33 4.20
CA ARG A 102 3.50 17.89 5.51
C ARG A 102 4.21 19.03 6.23
N ASP A 103 4.07 19.07 7.54
CA ASP A 103 4.75 20.09 8.36
C ASP A 103 6.25 20.10 8.08
N ALA A 104 6.78 21.31 7.87
CA ALA A 104 8.19 21.60 7.60
C ALA A 104 8.79 21.08 6.27
N MET A 105 8.01 20.51 5.33
CA MET A 105 8.46 19.96 4.02
C MET A 105 9.70 20.64 3.43
N GLY A 106 10.87 20.04 3.63
CA GLY A 106 12.14 20.55 3.10
C GLY A 106 12.56 21.93 3.63
N ALA A 107 11.76 22.66 4.42
CA ALA A 107 12.03 24.04 4.83
C ALA A 107 13.40 24.19 5.52
N LYS A 108 13.80 23.19 6.34
CA LYS A 108 15.14 23.12 6.92
C LYS A 108 16.23 22.92 5.85
N LEU A 109 16.00 22.05 4.88
CA LEU A 109 16.92 21.78 3.77
C LEU A 109 17.03 23.00 2.84
N TRP A 110 15.94 23.74 2.61
CA TRP A 110 15.89 24.89 1.72
C TRP A 110 16.65 26.07 2.30
N ALA A 111 16.59 26.26 3.62
CA ALA A 111 17.39 27.26 4.31
C ALA A 111 18.90 27.04 4.11
N THR A 112 19.34 25.77 3.98
CA THR A 112 20.75 25.42 3.76
C THR A 112 21.12 25.21 2.28
N SER A 113 20.13 25.03 1.40
CA SER A 113 20.30 24.79 -0.03
C SER A 113 19.11 25.38 -0.79
N ALA A 114 19.23 26.66 -1.12
CA ALA A 114 18.16 27.43 -1.75
C ALA A 114 17.68 26.78 -3.06
N PRO A 115 16.36 26.77 -3.33
CA PRO A 115 15.81 26.24 -4.57
C PRO A 115 16.36 26.93 -5.81
N ARG A 116 16.69 26.11 -6.81
CA ARG A 116 17.04 26.55 -8.17
C ARG A 116 15.98 26.03 -9.12
N TRP A 117 14.92 26.80 -9.29
CA TRP A 117 13.76 26.44 -10.10
C TRP A 117 13.74 27.25 -11.39
N HIS A 118 12.99 26.74 -12.36
CA HIS A 118 12.99 27.28 -13.70
C HIS A 118 11.60 27.74 -14.12
N VAL A 119 11.58 28.88 -14.82
CA VAL A 119 10.39 29.35 -15.54
C VAL A 119 10.37 28.71 -16.92
N VAL A 120 9.19 28.25 -17.32
CA VAL A 120 8.85 27.85 -18.69
C VAL A 120 7.68 28.69 -19.18
N ALA A 121 7.66 28.97 -20.47
CA ALA A 121 6.62 29.78 -21.09
C ALA A 121 6.04 29.10 -22.32
N HIS A 122 4.74 29.29 -22.54
CA HIS A 122 4.04 28.92 -23.76
C HIS A 122 3.39 30.14 -24.40
N ALA A 123 3.48 30.26 -25.71
CA ALA A 123 2.80 31.35 -26.42
C ALA A 123 1.29 31.11 -26.45
N LEU A 124 0.49 32.11 -26.07
CA LEU A 124 -0.96 32.02 -26.11
C LEU A 124 -1.51 32.23 -27.53
N ARG A 125 -2.65 31.59 -27.80
CA ARG A 125 -3.38 31.68 -29.09
C ARG A 125 -4.51 32.70 -29.06
N GLN A 126 -4.97 33.08 -27.88
CA GLN A 126 -6.15 33.90 -27.70
C GLN A 126 -5.81 35.18 -26.91
N PRO A 127 -6.44 36.31 -27.26
CA PRO A 127 -6.21 37.57 -26.56
C PRO A 127 -6.97 37.59 -25.23
N TRP A 128 -6.41 38.32 -24.26
CA TRP A 128 -6.97 38.53 -22.92
C TRP A 128 -6.66 39.96 -22.43
N SER A 129 -7.20 40.38 -21.27
CA SER A 129 -6.93 41.72 -20.69
C SER A 129 -6.85 41.68 -19.17
N THR A 130 -6.19 42.66 -18.55
CA THR A 130 -6.07 42.78 -17.08
C THR A 130 -7.29 43.39 -16.38
N HIS A 131 -8.43 43.45 -17.05
CA HIS A 131 -9.65 44.06 -16.50
C HIS A 131 -10.04 43.40 -15.15
N GLY A 132 -10.33 44.19 -14.11
CA GLY A 132 -10.60 43.66 -12.76
C GLY A 132 -11.78 42.67 -12.69
N THR A 133 -12.89 42.99 -13.38
CA THR A 133 -14.10 42.14 -13.42
C THR A 133 -14.09 41.07 -14.52
N PHE A 134 -13.74 41.46 -15.76
CA PHE A 134 -13.83 40.60 -16.96
C PHE A 134 -12.50 40.01 -17.42
N GLY A 135 -11.41 40.23 -16.68
CA GLY A 135 -10.11 39.65 -16.96
C GLY A 135 -10.12 38.11 -16.91
N PRO A 136 -8.99 37.48 -17.22
CA PRO A 136 -8.89 36.04 -17.26
C PRO A 136 -9.04 35.44 -15.87
N THR A 137 -9.67 34.28 -15.82
CA THR A 137 -9.72 33.37 -14.68
C THR A 137 -9.10 32.03 -15.10
N GLY A 138 -9.00 31.07 -14.18
CA GLY A 138 -8.61 29.70 -14.54
C GLY A 138 -9.50 29.10 -15.63
N ARG A 139 -10.75 29.56 -15.75
CA ARG A 139 -11.74 29.02 -16.68
C ARG A 139 -11.97 29.85 -17.93
N TYR A 140 -11.86 31.16 -17.84
CA TYR A 140 -12.21 32.07 -18.91
C TYR A 140 -11.04 32.96 -19.30
N ARG A 141 -10.86 33.21 -20.61
CA ARG A 141 -9.97 34.29 -21.08
C ARG A 141 -10.61 35.67 -20.93
N VAL A 142 -11.94 35.70 -21.02
CA VAL A 142 -12.80 36.83 -20.67
C VAL A 142 -13.96 36.29 -19.85
N ARG A 143 -13.99 36.63 -18.56
CA ARG A 143 -14.90 36.04 -17.57
C ARG A 143 -16.36 36.03 -18.06
N LEU A 144 -17.04 34.88 -17.93
CA LEU A 144 -18.44 34.62 -18.31
C LEU A 144 -18.77 34.62 -19.83
N LEU A 145 -17.81 34.86 -20.72
CA LEU A 145 -18.07 34.93 -22.16
C LEU A 145 -17.22 33.97 -22.97
N HIS A 146 -15.91 34.04 -22.77
CA HIS A 146 -14.96 33.32 -23.60
C HIS A 146 -14.21 32.30 -22.73
N PRO A 147 -14.65 31.03 -22.69
CA PRO A 147 -13.95 30.00 -21.94
C PRO A 147 -12.62 29.64 -22.62
N TRP A 148 -11.65 29.25 -21.81
CA TRP A 148 -10.48 28.50 -22.29
C TRP A 148 -10.93 27.12 -22.81
N GLY A 149 -10.12 26.50 -23.67
CA GLY A 149 -10.30 25.11 -24.08
C GLY A 149 -10.15 24.15 -22.91
N LYS A 150 -9.21 24.43 -22.00
CA LYS A 150 -8.99 23.72 -20.74
C LYS A 150 -8.74 24.69 -19.58
N VAL A 151 -9.01 24.23 -18.35
CA VAL A 151 -8.72 25.03 -17.15
C VAL A 151 -7.21 25.32 -17.08
N GLY A 152 -6.87 26.55 -16.71
CA GLY A 152 -5.49 27.05 -16.65
C GLY A 152 -4.92 27.50 -17.99
N ALA A 153 -5.77 27.71 -19.02
CA ALA A 153 -5.35 28.07 -20.38
C ALA A 153 -4.36 27.04 -20.98
N SER A 154 -4.60 25.75 -20.72
CA SER A 154 -3.64 24.67 -20.95
C SER A 154 -3.91 23.84 -22.22
N ASP A 155 -4.94 24.15 -23.01
CA ASP A 155 -5.25 23.40 -24.24
C ASP A 155 -4.21 23.67 -25.34
N PRO A 156 -3.45 22.65 -25.81
CA PRO A 156 -2.39 22.83 -26.82
C PRO A 156 -2.91 23.15 -28.24
N LYS A 157 -4.22 22.96 -28.47
CA LYS A 157 -4.89 23.27 -29.74
C LYS A 157 -5.57 24.63 -29.69
N ARG A 158 -6.23 24.97 -28.58
CA ARG A 158 -7.09 26.17 -28.48
C ARG A 158 -6.48 27.33 -27.73
N ASP A 159 -5.69 27.08 -26.68
CA ASP A 159 -5.27 28.09 -25.72
C ASP A 159 -3.80 28.47 -25.90
N LEU A 160 -2.90 27.49 -26.00
CA LEU A 160 -1.45 27.69 -26.10
C LEU A 160 -0.85 26.99 -27.32
N LYS A 161 0.30 27.48 -27.79
CA LYS A 161 1.14 26.80 -28.78
C LYS A 161 1.95 25.70 -28.08
N PRO A 162 2.09 24.51 -28.70
CA PRO A 162 2.71 23.35 -28.05
C PRO A 162 4.21 23.50 -27.79
N GLU A 163 4.87 24.44 -28.45
CA GLU A 163 6.29 24.73 -28.24
C GLU A 163 6.51 25.37 -26.85
N THR A 164 7.49 24.83 -26.12
CA THR A 164 7.93 25.35 -24.83
C THR A 164 9.10 26.31 -25.02
N ILE A 165 9.05 27.45 -24.35
CA ILE A 165 10.11 28.45 -24.30
C ILE A 165 10.79 28.37 -22.94
N GLY A 166 12.12 28.24 -22.93
CA GLY A 166 12.90 27.90 -21.73
C GLY A 166 13.29 26.40 -21.72
N PRO A 167 13.56 25.80 -20.55
CA PRO A 167 13.51 26.38 -19.20
C PRO A 167 14.61 27.42 -18.96
N ALA A 168 14.30 28.47 -18.19
CA ALA A 168 15.27 29.47 -17.73
C ALA A 168 15.29 29.54 -16.19
N GLU A 169 16.46 29.48 -15.57
CA GLU A 169 16.59 29.50 -14.09
C GLU A 169 16.18 30.87 -13.54
N LEU A 170 15.26 30.86 -12.57
CA LEU A 170 14.83 32.03 -11.81
C LEU A 170 14.93 31.72 -10.31
N SER A 171 16.02 32.14 -9.68
CA SER A 171 16.39 31.73 -8.32
C SER A 171 17.20 32.80 -7.60
N GLU A 172 17.60 32.54 -6.35
CA GLU A 172 18.52 33.41 -5.61
C GLU A 172 19.90 33.50 -6.27
N THR A 173 20.35 32.43 -6.92
CA THR A 173 21.64 32.34 -7.60
C THR A 173 21.57 32.83 -9.05
N SER A 174 20.40 32.75 -9.70
CA SER A 174 20.12 33.29 -11.03
C SER A 174 18.96 34.27 -10.93
N ARG A 175 19.28 35.52 -10.54
CA ARG A 175 18.28 36.55 -10.24
C ARG A 175 17.54 37.11 -11.45
N GLN A 176 17.92 36.72 -12.67
CA GLN A 176 17.22 37.13 -13.89
C GLN A 176 17.09 35.95 -14.84
N ALA A 177 15.85 35.62 -15.21
CA ALA A 177 15.56 34.64 -16.26
C ALA A 177 15.42 35.32 -17.62
N GLN A 178 15.88 34.65 -18.67
CA GLN A 178 15.79 35.12 -20.06
C GLN A 178 15.10 34.07 -20.93
N LEU A 179 13.95 34.42 -21.50
CA LEU A 179 13.15 33.57 -22.37
C LEU A 179 13.25 34.07 -23.81
N ASP A 180 13.85 33.29 -24.70
CA ASP A 180 13.99 33.67 -26.11
C ASP A 180 12.66 33.48 -26.87
N VAL A 181 12.06 34.59 -27.28
CA VAL A 181 10.78 34.63 -28.01
C VAL A 181 10.97 34.98 -29.48
N THR A 182 12.20 34.99 -29.98
CA THR A 182 12.54 35.42 -31.35
C THR A 182 11.72 34.66 -32.40
N HIS A 183 11.63 33.34 -32.26
CA HIS A 183 10.89 32.47 -33.17
C HIS A 183 9.40 32.86 -33.31
N LEU A 184 8.77 33.38 -32.25
CA LEU A 184 7.37 33.81 -32.30
C LEU A 184 7.15 35.05 -33.18
N LEU A 185 8.18 35.88 -33.34
CA LEU A 185 8.11 37.14 -34.07
C LEU A 185 8.65 37.00 -35.50
N THR A 186 9.66 36.16 -35.73
CA THR A 186 10.35 36.04 -37.03
C THR A 186 10.23 34.67 -37.69
N GLY A 187 9.79 33.63 -36.98
CA GLY A 187 9.68 32.26 -37.49
C GLY A 187 8.47 32.04 -38.40
N PRO A 188 8.40 30.87 -39.07
CA PRO A 188 7.27 30.46 -39.90
C PRO A 188 6.07 30.00 -39.06
N VAL A 189 5.70 30.79 -38.05
CA VAL A 189 4.56 30.52 -37.16
C VAL A 189 3.30 31.17 -37.70
N ALA A 190 2.13 30.57 -37.45
CA ALA A 190 0.85 31.22 -37.71
C ALA A 190 0.64 32.40 -36.73
N PRO A 191 0.19 33.58 -37.20
CA PRO A 191 -0.09 33.94 -38.60
C PRO A 191 1.17 34.18 -39.46
N THR A 192 1.12 33.85 -40.75
CA THR A 192 2.30 33.92 -41.66
C THR A 192 2.75 35.34 -41.99
N GLU A 193 1.87 36.33 -41.82
CA GLU A 193 2.19 37.75 -42.02
C GLU A 193 2.90 38.35 -40.81
N ALA A 194 4.00 39.07 -41.05
CA ALA A 194 4.86 39.61 -39.99
C ALA A 194 4.14 40.59 -39.04
N GLY A 195 3.26 41.46 -39.56
CA GLY A 195 2.52 42.41 -38.72
C GLY A 195 1.44 41.74 -37.88
N ALA A 196 0.79 40.70 -38.41
CA ALA A 196 -0.14 39.89 -37.65
C ALA A 196 0.56 39.10 -36.53
N ARG A 197 1.82 38.67 -36.71
CA ARG A 197 2.60 38.05 -35.62
C ARG A 197 2.91 39.03 -34.49
N LEU A 198 3.34 40.24 -34.83
CA LEU A 198 3.63 41.28 -33.84
C LEU A 198 2.37 41.57 -33.01
N ARG A 199 1.22 41.74 -33.67
CA ARG A 199 -0.06 41.96 -33.00
C ARG A 199 -0.48 40.77 -32.14
N ALA A 200 -0.40 39.55 -32.68
CA ALA A 200 -0.76 38.35 -31.93
C ALA A 200 0.11 38.15 -30.67
N PHE A 201 1.41 38.44 -30.75
CA PHE A 201 2.29 38.37 -29.58
C PHE A 201 1.94 39.43 -28.52
N GLU A 202 1.67 40.66 -28.94
CA GLU A 202 1.23 41.73 -28.03
C GLU A 202 -0.08 41.38 -27.31
N GLU A 203 -1.08 40.91 -28.05
CA GLU A 203 -2.42 40.72 -27.51
C GLU A 203 -2.57 39.42 -26.71
N ASN A 204 -1.93 38.35 -27.17
CA ASN A 204 -2.03 37.03 -26.54
C ASN A 204 -0.95 36.84 -25.47
N GLY A 205 0.28 37.27 -25.74
CA GLY A 205 1.39 37.10 -24.81
C GLY A 205 1.78 35.64 -24.51
N LEU A 206 2.24 35.41 -23.29
CA LEU A 206 2.79 34.15 -22.78
C LEU A 206 2.02 33.66 -21.56
N ALA A 207 1.90 32.34 -21.41
CA ALA A 207 1.54 31.68 -20.15
C ALA A 207 2.81 31.16 -19.48
N LEU A 208 3.09 31.66 -18.27
CA LEU A 208 4.27 31.33 -17.46
C LEU A 208 3.91 30.30 -16.39
N SER A 209 4.74 29.27 -16.25
CA SER A 209 4.65 28.27 -15.19
C SER A 209 6.04 27.84 -14.72
N LYS A 210 6.08 27.12 -13.61
CA LYS A 210 7.33 26.53 -13.08
C LYS A 210 7.51 25.13 -13.65
N ALA A 211 8.74 24.74 -13.96
CA ALA A 211 9.03 23.41 -14.52
C ALA A 211 9.01 22.28 -13.47
N GLU A 212 9.42 22.55 -12.24
CA GLU A 212 9.65 21.54 -11.21
C GLU A 212 8.38 21.19 -10.42
N THR A 213 7.77 20.03 -10.72
CA THR A 213 6.74 19.43 -9.85
C THR A 213 7.33 18.72 -8.63
N TYR A 214 8.61 18.36 -8.72
CA TYR A 214 9.39 17.58 -7.75
C TYR A 214 10.86 18.00 -7.85
N ASP A 215 11.64 17.87 -6.78
CA ASP A 215 13.08 18.11 -6.79
C ASP A 215 13.85 17.10 -5.93
N MET A 216 14.62 16.24 -6.60
CA MET A 216 15.42 15.17 -6.00
C MET A 216 16.40 15.66 -4.93
N ARG A 217 16.89 16.91 -5.01
CA ARG A 217 17.79 17.48 -4.01
C ARG A 217 17.29 17.38 -2.58
N TYR A 218 15.96 17.47 -2.43
CA TYR A 218 15.33 17.54 -1.12
C TYR A 218 14.90 16.18 -0.59
N ARG A 219 15.21 15.10 -1.33
CA ARG A 219 15.03 13.75 -0.84
C ARG A 219 16.09 13.42 0.20
N PRO A 220 15.71 13.08 1.44
CA PRO A 220 16.67 12.59 2.42
C PRO A 220 17.35 11.30 1.93
N PRO A 221 18.67 11.12 2.16
CA PRO A 221 19.34 9.87 1.83
C PRO A 221 18.64 8.66 2.48
N GLY A 222 18.33 7.64 1.69
CA GLY A 222 17.66 6.42 2.17
C GLY A 222 16.14 6.54 2.38
N ASP A 223 15.51 7.69 2.09
CA ASP A 223 14.05 7.82 2.16
C ASP A 223 13.37 7.07 1.02
N ILE A 224 12.89 5.87 1.31
CA ILE A 224 12.23 4.97 0.34
C ILE A 224 10.81 5.41 -0.04
N TYR A 225 10.19 6.29 0.75
CA TYR A 225 8.78 6.64 0.63
C TYR A 225 8.57 8.01 0.00
N GLU A 226 9.65 8.74 -0.29
CA GLU A 226 9.54 10.04 -0.94
C GLU A 226 8.73 11.07 -0.10
N TRP A 227 8.83 11.02 1.23
CA TRP A 227 7.89 11.68 2.16
C TRP A 227 7.87 13.22 2.09
N ALA A 228 8.94 13.87 1.64
CA ALA A 228 9.13 15.32 1.85
C ALA A 228 9.66 16.07 0.62
N ILE A 229 9.16 15.74 -0.57
CA ILE A 229 9.81 16.18 -1.81
C ILE A 229 8.91 16.84 -2.86
N ALA A 230 7.58 16.89 -2.65
CA ALA A 230 6.67 17.52 -3.59
C ALA A 230 6.86 19.04 -3.59
N THR A 231 7.62 19.58 -4.55
CA THR A 231 7.92 21.02 -4.67
C THR A 231 6.94 21.75 -5.57
N GLY A 232 6.08 21.03 -6.31
CA GLY A 232 5.27 21.59 -7.40
C GLY A 232 4.41 22.78 -7.01
N GLY A 233 3.78 22.75 -5.84
CA GLY A 233 2.89 23.82 -5.37
C GLY A 233 3.61 25.09 -4.91
N HIS A 234 4.93 25.06 -4.75
CA HIS A 234 5.69 26.21 -4.27
C HIS A 234 5.95 27.18 -5.41
N ALA A 235 5.40 28.39 -5.32
CA ALA A 235 5.48 29.35 -6.41
C ALA A 235 6.83 30.08 -6.46
N LEU A 236 7.20 30.46 -7.68
CA LEU A 236 8.19 31.48 -7.99
C LEU A 236 7.48 32.82 -8.16
N THR A 237 8.07 33.89 -7.62
CA THR A 237 7.59 35.27 -7.80
C THR A 237 8.63 36.07 -8.54
N PHE A 238 8.20 36.76 -9.60
CA PHE A 238 9.05 37.67 -10.37
C PHE A 238 8.58 39.12 -10.25
N SER A 239 9.43 40.03 -10.73
CA SER A 239 9.13 41.44 -10.92
C SER A 239 9.75 41.95 -12.22
N GLN A 240 9.39 43.17 -12.60
CA GLN A 240 9.97 43.91 -13.74
C GLN A 240 10.08 43.07 -15.04
N PRO A 241 8.98 42.46 -15.53
CA PRO A 241 9.01 41.84 -16.84
C PRO A 241 9.38 42.86 -17.93
N ARG A 242 10.34 42.52 -18.79
CA ARG A 242 10.75 43.38 -19.91
C ARG A 242 10.83 42.57 -21.20
N LEU A 243 10.42 43.17 -22.32
CA LEU A 243 10.70 42.65 -23.66
C LEU A 243 11.88 43.43 -24.24
N VAL A 244 13.00 42.73 -24.46
CA VAL A 244 14.24 43.28 -25.03
C VAL A 244 14.37 42.81 -26.47
N VAL A 245 14.29 43.73 -27.42
CA VAL A 245 14.36 43.44 -28.86
C VAL A 245 15.62 44.05 -29.45
N ASN A 246 16.47 43.20 -30.00
CA ASN A 246 17.67 43.58 -30.73
C ASN A 246 17.39 43.56 -32.23
N PHE A 247 17.99 44.51 -32.94
CA PHE A 247 17.80 44.71 -34.38
C PHE A 247 19.12 44.57 -35.13
N ARG A 248 19.02 44.24 -36.42
CA ARG A 248 20.13 44.27 -37.38
C ARG A 248 19.67 44.97 -38.67
N PRO A 249 20.58 45.49 -39.50
CA PRO A 249 20.22 46.04 -40.79
C PRO A 249 19.37 45.06 -41.64
N SER A 250 18.31 45.54 -42.28
CA SER A 250 17.48 44.72 -43.18
C SER A 250 18.12 44.59 -44.56
N ALA A 251 17.76 43.54 -45.31
CA ALA A 251 18.15 43.42 -46.71
C ALA A 251 17.44 44.50 -47.55
N ALA A 252 18.14 45.04 -48.55
CA ALA A 252 17.60 46.09 -49.42
C ALA A 252 16.27 45.65 -50.06
N GLY A 253 15.22 46.46 -49.89
CA GLY A 253 13.88 46.20 -50.44
C GLY A 253 12.88 45.52 -49.51
N THR A 254 13.23 45.27 -48.23
CA THR A 254 12.28 44.73 -47.24
C THR A 254 11.19 45.76 -46.93
N ARG A 255 9.92 45.45 -47.23
CA ARG A 255 8.78 46.31 -46.89
C ARG A 255 8.40 46.14 -45.42
N PRO A 256 8.09 47.24 -44.69
CA PRO A 256 7.65 47.14 -43.32
C PRO A 256 6.28 46.43 -43.20
N PRO A 257 6.04 45.71 -42.10
CA PRO A 257 4.80 44.96 -41.91
C PRO A 257 3.60 45.89 -41.68
N LEU A 258 2.44 45.56 -42.24
CA LEU A 258 1.16 46.19 -41.90
C LEU A 258 0.60 45.60 -40.60
N LEU A 259 0.31 46.43 -39.59
CA LEU A 259 -0.30 45.97 -38.35
C LEU A 259 -1.82 45.88 -38.47
N PRO A 260 -2.44 44.75 -38.08
CA PRO A 260 -3.87 44.71 -37.82
C PRO A 260 -4.27 45.67 -36.68
N PRO A 261 -5.55 46.12 -36.65
CA PRO A 261 -6.07 46.93 -35.56
C PRO A 261 -6.06 46.16 -34.23
N PRO A 262 -5.84 46.82 -33.09
CA PRO A 262 -5.86 46.17 -31.79
C PRO A 262 -7.27 45.75 -31.37
N VAL A 263 -7.36 44.64 -30.65
CA VAL A 263 -8.57 44.08 -30.05
C VAL A 263 -8.58 44.39 -28.55
N ASN A 264 -9.75 44.78 -28.02
CA ASN A 264 -9.99 44.86 -26.57
C ASN A 264 -10.96 43.74 -26.14
N PRO A 265 -10.44 42.61 -25.62
CA PRO A 265 -11.28 41.47 -25.25
C PRO A 265 -12.34 41.76 -24.19
N ALA A 266 -12.10 42.73 -23.29
CA ALA A 266 -13.08 43.09 -22.25
C ALA A 266 -14.19 44.01 -22.76
N ALA A 267 -13.95 44.80 -23.82
CA ALA A 267 -14.95 45.71 -24.37
C ALA A 267 -16.15 44.96 -24.98
N GLU A 268 -15.96 43.73 -25.44
CA GLU A 268 -17.07 42.85 -25.85
C GLU A 268 -17.95 42.46 -24.66
N ALA A 269 -17.33 42.25 -23.50
CA ALA A 269 -18.03 41.84 -22.28
C ALA A 269 -18.86 42.96 -21.66
N GLU A 270 -18.32 44.17 -21.67
CA GLU A 270 -19.01 45.37 -21.19
C GLU A 270 -20.26 45.69 -22.03
N LYS A 271 -20.29 45.26 -23.29
CA LYS A 271 -21.40 45.49 -24.22
C LYS A 271 -22.42 44.34 -24.26
N ALA A 272 -22.12 43.20 -23.62
CA ALA A 272 -22.99 42.04 -23.62
C ALA A 272 -24.13 42.18 -22.59
N ASP A 273 -25.34 41.77 -22.97
CA ASP A 273 -26.50 41.72 -22.07
C ASP A 273 -26.25 40.70 -20.93
N ALA A 274 -26.78 40.95 -19.74
CA ALA A 274 -26.67 40.07 -18.57
C ALA A 274 -27.19 38.65 -18.87
N SER A 275 -28.16 38.50 -19.76
CA SER A 275 -28.67 37.19 -20.21
C SER A 275 -27.74 36.44 -21.17
N ALA A 276 -26.79 37.14 -21.81
CA ALA A 276 -25.75 36.54 -22.66
C ALA A 276 -24.56 36.02 -21.84
N LEU A 277 -24.39 36.48 -20.59
CA LEU A 277 -23.40 35.99 -19.64
C LEU A 277 -23.81 34.60 -19.09
N ARG A 278 -23.65 33.56 -19.91
CA ARG A 278 -23.98 32.19 -19.51
C ARG A 278 -22.82 31.56 -18.76
N ARG A 279 -23.07 31.10 -17.53
CA ARG A 279 -22.16 30.16 -16.86
C ARG A 279 -22.26 28.82 -17.58
N VAL A 280 -21.14 28.32 -18.09
CA VAL A 280 -21.05 26.91 -18.44
C VAL A 280 -21.12 26.11 -17.11
N PRO A 281 -21.82 24.97 -17.01
CA PRO A 281 -21.74 24.13 -15.81
C PRO A 281 -20.35 23.50 -15.68
N ASP A 282 -19.70 23.64 -14.51
CA ASP A 282 -18.37 23.04 -14.20
C ASP A 282 -18.46 21.64 -13.58
N MET A 283 -19.66 21.22 -13.24
CA MET A 283 -19.94 19.92 -12.65
C MET A 283 -21.10 19.31 -13.40
N LEU A 284 -21.18 17.99 -13.38
CA LEU A 284 -22.41 17.30 -13.72
C LEU A 284 -23.58 17.94 -12.95
N PRO A 285 -24.76 18.08 -13.57
CA PRO A 285 -25.96 18.53 -12.88
C PRO A 285 -26.14 17.79 -11.55
N SER A 286 -26.56 18.49 -10.49
CA SER A 286 -26.70 17.89 -9.16
C SER A 286 -27.65 16.68 -9.16
N SER A 287 -28.65 16.68 -10.03
CA SER A 287 -29.56 15.55 -10.25
C SER A 287 -28.87 14.34 -10.88
N GLU A 288 -27.91 14.55 -11.77
CA GLU A 288 -27.12 13.48 -12.38
C GLU A 288 -26.16 12.86 -11.35
N LEU A 289 -25.41 13.69 -10.62
CA LEU A 289 -24.53 13.23 -9.52
C LEU A 289 -25.32 12.45 -8.46
N GLN A 290 -26.50 12.95 -8.08
CA GLN A 290 -27.38 12.27 -7.13
C GLN A 290 -27.85 10.91 -7.68
N SER A 291 -28.23 10.85 -8.95
CA SER A 291 -28.70 9.61 -9.59
C SER A 291 -27.59 8.56 -9.68
N MET A 292 -26.36 8.99 -10.01
CA MET A 292 -25.18 8.12 -10.02
C MET A 292 -24.89 7.57 -8.62
N ALA A 293 -24.89 8.44 -7.60
CA ALA A 293 -24.66 8.02 -6.21
C ALA A 293 -25.74 7.04 -5.71
N ARG A 294 -27.03 7.31 -5.96
CA ARG A 294 -28.13 6.40 -5.59
C ARG A 294 -27.97 5.02 -6.23
N ARG A 295 -27.58 4.97 -7.50
CA ARG A 295 -27.40 3.70 -8.22
C ARG A 295 -26.38 2.80 -7.53
N LEU A 296 -25.29 3.35 -6.97
CA LEU A 296 -24.27 2.57 -6.27
C LEU A 296 -24.82 1.87 -5.02
N TYR A 297 -25.67 2.55 -4.24
CA TYR A 297 -26.25 1.98 -3.02
C TYR A 297 -27.47 1.08 -3.26
N GLN A 298 -28.11 1.19 -4.44
CA GLN A 298 -29.34 0.46 -4.77
C GLN A 298 -29.10 -0.75 -5.68
N THR A 299 -28.00 -0.76 -6.44
CA THR A 299 -27.71 -1.84 -7.39
C THR A 299 -26.86 -2.89 -6.72
N ARG A 300 -27.49 -4.02 -6.35
CA ARG A 300 -26.79 -5.21 -5.86
C ARG A 300 -26.14 -5.95 -7.04
N PRO A 301 -24.82 -6.17 -7.04
CA PRO A 301 -24.15 -7.08 -7.97
C PRO A 301 -24.73 -8.50 -7.92
N ASP A 302 -24.86 -9.16 -9.08
CA ASP A 302 -25.47 -10.50 -9.21
C ASP A 302 -24.76 -11.59 -8.39
N TRP A 303 -23.47 -11.40 -8.10
CA TRP A 303 -22.69 -12.38 -7.33
C TRP A 303 -22.99 -12.33 -5.83
N LEU A 304 -23.55 -11.24 -5.32
CA LEU A 304 -23.89 -11.06 -3.90
C LEU A 304 -25.30 -11.56 -3.62
N SER A 305 -25.49 -12.32 -2.55
CA SER A 305 -26.84 -12.56 -1.99
C SER A 305 -27.40 -11.27 -1.36
N PRO A 306 -28.72 -11.20 -1.05
CA PRO A 306 -29.27 -10.05 -0.33
C PRO A 306 -28.55 -9.81 1.00
N ARG A 307 -28.22 -10.88 1.71
CA ARG A 307 -27.54 -10.79 3.01
C ARG A 307 -26.10 -10.32 2.88
N GLN A 308 -25.36 -10.82 1.89
CA GLN A 308 -24.00 -10.34 1.61
C GLN A 308 -24.01 -8.88 1.17
N PHE A 309 -25.06 -8.41 0.50
CA PHE A 309 -25.23 -7.00 0.16
C PHE A 309 -25.54 -6.13 1.40
N ASP A 310 -26.30 -6.64 2.37
CA ASP A 310 -26.47 -5.96 3.67
C ASP A 310 -25.13 -5.76 4.39
N HIS A 311 -24.24 -6.77 4.33
CA HIS A 311 -22.88 -6.70 4.88
C HIS A 311 -22.00 -5.66 4.16
N VAL A 312 -22.14 -5.51 2.84
CA VAL A 312 -21.54 -4.37 2.12
C VAL A 312 -22.09 -3.05 2.67
N GLY A 313 -23.40 -2.98 2.96
CA GLY A 313 -24.03 -1.83 3.60
C GLY A 313 -23.49 -1.51 5.00
N ASP A 314 -23.18 -2.52 5.82
CA ASP A 314 -22.53 -2.33 7.14
C ASP A 314 -21.17 -1.65 6.99
N LEU A 315 -20.35 -2.12 6.04
CA LEU A 315 -19.03 -1.56 5.76
C LEU A 315 -19.09 -0.12 5.24
N LEU A 316 -20.02 0.17 4.32
CA LEU A 316 -20.25 1.52 3.81
C LEU A 316 -20.78 2.47 4.90
N ARG A 317 -21.59 2.00 5.85
CA ARG A 317 -22.02 2.81 7.00
C ARG A 317 -20.87 3.09 7.97
N ALA A 318 -20.00 2.11 8.20
CA ALA A 318 -18.83 2.29 9.06
C ALA A 318 -17.86 3.34 8.49
N GLY A 319 -17.60 3.30 7.17
CA GLY A 319 -16.83 4.33 6.44
C GLY A 319 -15.32 4.27 6.69
N GLY A 320 -14.68 5.43 6.85
CA GLY A 320 -13.25 5.57 7.16
C GLY A 320 -12.33 5.82 5.96
N ASP A 321 -12.81 5.58 4.73
CA ASP A 321 -12.13 5.98 3.50
C ASP A 321 -12.51 7.41 3.06
N THR A 322 -11.79 7.93 2.06
CA THR A 322 -12.03 9.28 1.53
C THR A 322 -13.28 9.42 0.65
N GLN A 323 -13.92 8.32 0.25
CA GLN A 323 -14.95 8.31 -0.79
C GLN A 323 -16.38 8.13 -0.25
N THR A 324 -16.55 7.16 0.65
CA THR A 324 -17.86 6.70 1.13
C THR A 324 -18.71 7.84 1.68
N ARG A 325 -18.11 8.78 2.42
CA ARG A 325 -18.87 9.86 3.05
C ARG A 325 -19.51 10.80 2.04
N TRP A 326 -18.75 11.28 1.05
CA TRP A 326 -19.32 12.21 0.07
C TRP A 326 -20.25 11.49 -0.90
N LEU A 327 -19.99 10.22 -1.23
CA LEU A 327 -20.91 9.39 -2.01
C LEU A 327 -22.25 9.24 -1.31
N PHE A 328 -22.23 8.99 0.00
CA PHE A 328 -23.44 8.88 0.82
C PHE A 328 -24.22 10.21 0.85
N ASP A 329 -23.55 11.34 1.10
CA ASP A 329 -24.23 12.64 1.18
C ASP A 329 -24.82 13.08 -0.19
N LEU A 330 -24.15 12.73 -1.30
CA LEU A 330 -24.62 13.02 -2.66
C LEU A 330 -25.98 12.38 -2.98
N GLN A 331 -26.30 11.22 -2.41
CA GLN A 331 -27.59 10.55 -2.68
C GLN A 331 -28.80 11.40 -2.19
N PHE A 332 -28.56 12.32 -1.25
CA PHE A 332 -29.51 13.27 -0.70
C PHE A 332 -29.35 14.69 -1.28
N ALA A 333 -28.63 14.83 -2.41
CA ALA A 333 -28.31 16.09 -3.07
C ALA A 333 -27.47 17.07 -2.23
N ASP A 334 -26.74 16.58 -1.22
CA ASP A 334 -25.77 17.39 -0.48
C ASP A 334 -24.40 17.38 -1.18
N LEU A 335 -24.07 18.51 -1.82
CA LEU A 335 -22.82 18.71 -2.55
C LEU A 335 -21.65 19.13 -1.65
N GLY A 336 -21.87 19.44 -0.37
CA GLY A 336 -20.88 20.03 0.51
C GLY A 336 -19.61 19.18 0.62
N LYS A 337 -19.79 17.90 0.97
CA LYS A 337 -18.67 16.94 1.10
C LYS A 337 -18.04 16.55 -0.22
N TYR A 338 -18.82 16.46 -1.30
CA TYR A 338 -18.27 16.23 -2.63
C TYR A 338 -17.38 17.39 -3.09
N ARG A 339 -17.81 18.64 -2.92
CA ARG A 339 -16.99 19.82 -3.23
C ARG A 339 -15.74 19.89 -2.34
N GLN A 340 -15.85 19.51 -1.06
CA GLN A 340 -14.70 19.40 -0.17
C GLN A 340 -13.69 18.38 -0.70
N PHE A 341 -14.14 17.18 -1.06
CA PHE A 341 -13.31 16.12 -1.64
C PHE A 341 -12.59 16.57 -2.93
N LEU A 342 -13.28 17.25 -3.85
CA LEU A 342 -12.65 17.78 -5.07
C LEU A 342 -11.55 18.81 -4.75
N ARG A 343 -11.80 19.71 -3.78
CA ARG A 343 -10.80 20.70 -3.35
C ARG A 343 -9.59 20.03 -2.70
N GLU A 344 -9.80 19.04 -1.84
CA GLU A 344 -8.73 18.28 -1.18
C GLU A 344 -7.91 17.47 -2.19
N THR A 345 -8.58 16.93 -3.22
CA THR A 345 -7.92 16.26 -4.35
C THR A 345 -7.00 17.25 -5.07
N LEU A 346 -7.52 18.41 -5.50
CA LEU A 346 -6.73 19.44 -6.19
C LEU A 346 -5.64 20.08 -5.31
N ALA A 347 -5.82 20.08 -3.99
CA ALA A 347 -4.82 20.54 -3.04
C ALA A 347 -3.66 19.54 -2.86
N THR A 348 -3.81 18.28 -3.30
CA THR A 348 -2.74 17.29 -3.18
C THR A 348 -1.72 17.47 -4.31
N LEU A 349 -0.45 17.68 -3.95
CA LEU A 349 0.59 17.90 -4.96
C LEU A 349 0.92 16.62 -5.75
N PRO A 350 1.26 16.74 -7.05
CA PRO A 350 1.96 15.67 -7.76
C PRO A 350 3.18 15.20 -6.96
N ARG A 351 3.39 13.89 -6.89
CA ARG A 351 4.40 13.24 -6.03
C ARG A 351 4.25 13.42 -4.51
N TYR A 352 3.09 13.86 -4.03
CA TYR A 352 2.78 13.75 -2.61
C TYR A 352 2.52 12.28 -2.25
N TRP A 353 3.36 11.70 -1.38
CA TRP A 353 3.16 10.32 -0.92
C TRP A 353 1.99 10.24 0.07
N LYS A 354 0.91 9.60 -0.38
CA LYS A 354 -0.33 9.37 0.37
C LYS A 354 -0.29 8.13 1.26
N GLY A 355 0.87 7.48 1.41
CA GLY A 355 0.96 6.17 2.06
C GLY A 355 0.15 5.12 1.28
N TRP A 356 -0.48 4.22 2.02
CA TRP A 356 -1.29 3.14 1.45
C TRP A 356 -2.67 3.59 0.97
N GLY A 357 -3.06 4.84 1.26
CA GLY A 357 -4.24 5.51 0.71
C GLY A 357 -4.18 5.73 -0.81
N ILE A 358 -3.05 5.49 -1.46
CA ILE A 358 -2.91 5.57 -2.93
C ILE A 358 -3.90 4.65 -3.67
N ALA A 359 -4.31 3.54 -3.06
CA ALA A 359 -5.34 2.66 -3.60
C ALA A 359 -6.68 3.38 -3.77
N GLU A 360 -7.01 4.35 -2.90
CA GLU A 360 -8.25 5.13 -3.01
C GLU A 360 -8.21 6.06 -4.22
N ASP A 361 -7.09 6.70 -4.53
CA ASP A 361 -6.99 7.54 -5.73
C ASP A 361 -7.22 6.72 -7.00
N LEU A 362 -6.61 5.54 -7.10
CA LEU A 362 -6.81 4.62 -8.22
C LEU A 362 -8.26 4.13 -8.27
N GLN A 363 -8.84 3.79 -7.13
CA GLN A 363 -10.25 3.40 -7.06
C GLN A 363 -11.16 4.53 -7.52
N PHE A 364 -10.91 5.77 -7.10
CA PHE A 364 -11.66 6.93 -7.56
C PHE A 364 -11.59 7.05 -9.08
N VAL A 365 -10.39 6.97 -9.65
CA VAL A 365 -10.21 7.08 -11.11
C VAL A 365 -10.88 5.93 -11.88
N LEU A 366 -10.74 4.69 -11.40
CA LEU A 366 -11.13 3.49 -12.14
C LEU A 366 -12.62 3.14 -11.97
N GLN A 367 -13.17 3.37 -10.78
CA GLN A 367 -14.55 3.00 -10.44
C GLN A 367 -15.48 4.23 -10.45
N PHE A 368 -14.97 5.40 -10.04
CA PHE A 368 -15.77 6.61 -9.83
C PHE A 368 -15.32 7.79 -10.70
N GLY A 369 -14.50 7.55 -11.74
CA GLY A 369 -13.92 8.62 -12.55
C GLY A 369 -14.96 9.47 -13.28
N ALA A 370 -16.17 8.95 -13.49
CA ALA A 370 -17.31 9.69 -14.01
C ALA A 370 -17.78 10.82 -13.08
N PHE A 371 -17.51 10.75 -11.77
CA PHE A 371 -17.77 11.83 -10.82
C PHE A 371 -16.71 12.93 -10.86
N ALA A 372 -15.58 12.74 -11.55
CA ALA A 372 -14.52 13.75 -11.62
C ALA A 372 -14.79 14.74 -12.76
N PRO A 373 -14.87 16.05 -12.48
CA PRO A 373 -14.77 17.06 -13.54
C PRO A 373 -13.47 16.91 -14.33
N ALA A 374 -13.48 17.31 -15.61
CA ALA A 374 -12.32 17.13 -16.50
C ALA A 374 -11.01 17.66 -15.91
N HIS A 375 -11.01 18.84 -15.29
CA HIS A 375 -9.82 19.43 -14.68
C HIS A 375 -9.30 18.63 -13.46
N VAL A 376 -10.17 17.98 -12.68
CA VAL A 376 -9.77 17.11 -11.57
C VAL A 376 -9.11 15.84 -12.12
N ARG A 377 -9.66 15.29 -13.22
CA ARG A 377 -9.07 14.16 -13.91
C ARG A 377 -7.68 14.51 -14.47
N GLU A 378 -7.52 15.67 -15.10
CA GLU A 378 -6.23 16.16 -15.60
C GLU A 378 -5.20 16.35 -14.47
N HIS A 379 -5.64 16.84 -13.31
CA HIS A 379 -4.79 16.94 -12.13
C HIS A 379 -4.31 15.55 -11.65
N LEU A 380 -5.21 14.57 -11.59
CA LEU A 380 -4.87 13.18 -11.24
C LEU A 380 -3.94 12.54 -12.29
N GLU A 381 -4.13 12.83 -13.58
CA GLU A 381 -3.19 12.42 -14.63
C GLU A 381 -1.81 13.04 -14.40
N GLY A 382 -1.75 14.33 -14.05
CA GLY A 382 -0.51 15.02 -13.68
C GLY A 382 0.20 14.37 -12.50
N TYR A 383 -0.55 13.99 -11.45
CA TYR A 383 -0.03 13.26 -10.30
C TYR A 383 0.65 11.95 -10.71
N TRP A 384 -0.01 11.13 -11.53
CA TRP A 384 0.54 9.85 -12.01
C TRP A 384 1.69 10.03 -13.00
N ARG A 385 1.63 11.04 -13.89
CA ARG A 385 2.74 11.38 -14.80
C ARG A 385 4.01 11.75 -14.03
N SER A 386 3.89 12.50 -12.93
CA SER A 386 5.04 12.84 -12.10
C SER A 386 5.68 11.62 -11.41
N TYR A 387 4.87 10.65 -10.96
CA TYR A 387 5.40 9.40 -10.38
C TYR A 387 5.98 8.45 -11.43
N LEU A 388 5.28 8.27 -12.55
CA LEU A 388 5.58 7.23 -13.52
C LEU A 388 6.53 7.65 -14.63
N MET A 389 6.78 8.96 -14.80
CA MET A 389 7.71 9.54 -15.79
C MET A 389 7.63 8.81 -17.14
N PRO A 390 6.47 8.90 -17.82
CA PRO A 390 6.15 8.05 -18.96
C PRO A 390 7.07 8.26 -20.17
N ASP A 391 7.80 9.38 -20.20
CA ASP A 391 8.80 9.71 -21.19
C ASP A 391 10.12 8.94 -21.03
N LEU A 392 10.33 8.25 -19.89
CA LEU A 392 11.54 7.49 -19.61
C LEU A 392 11.33 5.97 -19.78
N PRO A 393 12.27 5.27 -20.45
CA PRO A 393 12.29 3.81 -20.44
C PRO A 393 12.73 3.29 -19.07
N THR A 394 12.34 2.06 -18.73
CA THR A 394 12.68 1.42 -17.43
C THR A 394 14.18 1.40 -17.14
N SER A 395 15.02 1.14 -18.15
CA SER A 395 16.48 1.10 -18.02
C SER A 395 17.12 2.44 -17.65
N ALA A 396 16.36 3.54 -17.67
CA ALA A 396 16.86 4.85 -17.25
C ALA A 396 16.72 5.10 -15.74
N PHE A 397 15.95 4.27 -15.02
CA PHE A 397 15.66 4.50 -13.60
C PHE A 397 16.77 3.96 -12.68
N PHE A 398 16.87 4.59 -11.51
CA PHE A 398 17.62 4.11 -10.37
C PHE A 398 16.66 3.60 -9.29
N VAL A 399 17.08 2.55 -8.58
CA VAL A 399 16.29 1.98 -7.48
C VAL A 399 15.96 3.06 -6.42
N PRO A 400 14.79 3.04 -5.78
CA PRO A 400 14.36 4.11 -4.87
C PRO A 400 15.34 4.44 -3.75
N HIS A 401 16.01 3.46 -3.17
CA HIS A 401 16.92 3.67 -2.04
C HIS A 401 18.37 3.99 -2.46
N SER A 402 18.61 4.17 -3.76
CA SER A 402 19.94 4.37 -4.31
C SER A 402 20.49 5.79 -4.05
N ARG A 403 21.81 5.93 -4.02
CA ARG A 403 22.50 7.23 -3.91
C ARG A 403 22.77 7.87 -5.28
N GLU A 404 22.73 7.06 -6.32
CA GLU A 404 22.98 7.39 -7.73
C GLU A 404 22.03 8.47 -8.22
N ALA A 405 20.79 8.47 -7.75
CA ALA A 405 19.80 9.48 -8.12
C ALA A 405 20.24 10.91 -7.75
N GLY A 406 20.87 11.09 -6.58
CA GLY A 406 21.43 12.37 -6.15
C GLY A 406 22.71 12.76 -6.91
N ALA A 407 23.54 11.78 -7.28
CA ALA A 407 24.73 11.99 -8.11
C ALA A 407 24.33 12.41 -9.55
N TYR A 408 23.34 11.72 -10.13
CA TYR A 408 22.79 12.04 -11.44
C TYR A 408 22.22 13.46 -11.48
N TRP A 409 21.44 13.85 -10.47
CA TRP A 409 20.96 15.22 -10.34
C TRP A 409 22.13 16.22 -10.31
N SER A 410 23.15 15.98 -9.48
CA SER A 410 24.32 16.88 -9.36
C SER A 410 25.06 17.08 -10.69
N GLN A 411 25.08 16.05 -11.55
CA GLN A 411 25.77 16.08 -12.85
C GLN A 411 24.94 16.72 -13.97
N THR A 412 23.62 16.53 -13.95
CA THR A 412 22.75 16.85 -15.10
C THR A 412 21.80 18.00 -14.85
N GLY A 413 21.51 18.32 -13.59
CA GLY A 413 20.46 19.26 -13.20
C GLY A 413 19.03 18.73 -13.39
N ASP A 414 18.82 17.49 -13.84
CA ASP A 414 17.47 16.91 -13.96
C ASP A 414 16.88 16.64 -12.57
N TRP A 415 16.01 17.56 -12.15
CA TRP A 415 15.34 17.55 -10.84
C TRP A 415 14.50 16.30 -10.58
N ARG A 416 14.10 15.57 -11.64
CA ARG A 416 13.33 14.33 -11.50
C ARG A 416 14.18 13.18 -10.96
N GLY A 417 15.50 13.27 -11.06
CA GLY A 417 16.45 12.34 -10.46
C GLY A 417 16.34 10.87 -10.90
N ARG A 418 15.48 10.56 -11.88
CA ARG A 418 15.22 9.23 -12.45
C ARG A 418 14.94 8.14 -11.41
N THR A 419 14.19 8.46 -10.35
CA THR A 419 13.75 7.49 -9.34
C THR A 419 12.23 7.41 -9.30
N SER A 420 11.67 6.27 -8.93
CA SER A 420 10.23 6.16 -8.65
C SER A 420 9.96 4.97 -7.74
N PHE A 421 9.11 5.15 -6.73
CA PHE A 421 8.58 4.03 -5.95
C PHE A 421 7.89 2.97 -6.85
N PHE A 422 7.24 3.40 -7.93
CA PHE A 422 6.42 2.57 -8.79
C PHE A 422 7.15 2.05 -10.04
N ARG A 423 8.08 2.80 -10.65
CA ARG A 423 8.80 2.35 -11.88
C ARG A 423 10.15 1.75 -11.52
N ASP A 424 10.61 0.76 -12.30
CA ASP A 424 11.79 -0.05 -11.94
C ASP A 424 11.66 -0.54 -10.47
N GLY A 425 12.42 0.02 -9.53
CA GLY A 425 12.13 0.01 -8.09
C GLY A 425 11.57 -1.29 -7.54
N TYR A 426 10.43 -1.22 -6.85
CA TYR A 426 9.81 -2.38 -6.21
C TYR A 426 9.03 -3.29 -7.18
N ASN A 427 9.13 -3.06 -8.48
CA ASN A 427 8.72 -4.05 -9.48
C ASN A 427 9.85 -5.01 -9.85
N TYR A 428 11.13 -4.64 -9.66
CA TYR A 428 12.29 -5.48 -9.98
C TYR A 428 13.11 -5.90 -8.75
N VAL A 429 12.86 -5.27 -7.59
CA VAL A 429 13.57 -5.57 -6.33
C VAL A 429 12.58 -6.04 -5.25
N GLY A 430 12.89 -7.16 -4.60
CA GLY A 430 12.11 -7.68 -3.46
C GLY A 430 12.20 -6.74 -2.24
N SER A 431 11.07 -6.47 -1.59
CA SER A 431 10.97 -5.61 -0.40
C SER A 431 10.10 -6.27 0.67
N THR A 432 9.33 -5.51 1.47
CA THR A 432 8.16 -6.08 2.13
C THR A 432 7.05 -6.29 1.10
N GLN A 433 6.27 -7.36 1.29
CA GLN A 433 5.22 -7.76 0.36
C GLN A 433 4.26 -6.59 0.02
N ASN A 434 3.73 -5.87 1.01
CA ASN A 434 2.84 -4.73 0.78
C ASN A 434 3.42 -3.63 -0.12
N PHE A 435 4.74 -3.43 -0.12
CA PHE A 435 5.41 -2.46 -1.00
C PHE A 435 5.40 -2.93 -2.44
N ASN A 436 5.79 -4.19 -2.67
CA ASN A 436 5.79 -4.75 -4.01
C ASN A 436 4.37 -4.74 -4.59
N PHE A 437 3.36 -5.12 -3.79
CA PHE A 437 1.96 -5.08 -4.22
C PHE A 437 1.49 -3.66 -4.57
N THR A 438 1.81 -2.68 -3.74
CA THR A 438 1.45 -1.27 -3.98
C THR A 438 2.19 -0.70 -5.20
N ALA A 439 3.46 -1.06 -5.38
CA ALA A 439 4.27 -0.62 -6.51
C ALA A 439 3.76 -1.20 -7.84
N SER A 440 3.46 -2.50 -7.89
CA SER A 440 2.88 -3.14 -9.07
C SER A 440 1.49 -2.60 -9.39
N MET A 441 0.64 -2.40 -8.37
CA MET A 441 -0.67 -1.77 -8.54
C MET A 441 -0.54 -0.36 -9.12
N GLY A 442 0.29 0.50 -8.52
CA GLY A 442 0.45 1.88 -8.97
C GLY A 442 1.08 2.00 -10.36
N ALA A 443 2.06 1.16 -10.68
CA ALA A 443 2.68 1.14 -12.01
C ALA A 443 1.71 0.66 -13.08
N LEU A 444 1.01 -0.45 -12.82
CA LEU A 444 0.11 -1.07 -13.81
C LEU A 444 -1.18 -0.26 -14.00
N LEU A 445 -1.88 0.06 -12.92
CA LEU A 445 -3.16 0.78 -12.98
C LEU A 445 -2.96 2.27 -13.27
N GLY A 446 -1.99 2.91 -12.62
CA GLY A 446 -1.63 4.30 -12.90
C GLY A 446 -1.08 4.45 -14.32
N GLY A 447 -0.30 3.48 -14.79
CA GLY A 447 0.20 3.42 -16.17
C GLY A 447 -0.93 3.30 -17.19
N ALA A 448 -1.90 2.41 -16.95
CA ALA A 448 -3.10 2.29 -17.78
C ALA A 448 -3.91 3.59 -17.82
N PHE A 449 -4.07 4.26 -16.67
CA PHE A 449 -4.81 5.52 -16.59
C PHE A 449 -4.19 6.64 -17.44
N ILE A 450 -2.87 6.78 -17.45
CA ILE A 450 -2.17 7.83 -18.21
C ILE A 450 -1.73 7.40 -19.62
N GLY A 451 -1.98 6.15 -20.01
CA GLY A 451 -1.56 5.57 -21.28
C GLY A 451 -0.05 5.33 -21.41
N SER A 452 0.61 4.89 -20.34
CA SER A 452 2.06 4.62 -20.32
C SER A 452 2.37 3.12 -20.44
N GLU A 453 2.78 2.70 -21.64
CA GLU A 453 3.19 1.31 -21.91
C GLU A 453 4.38 0.87 -21.04
N ALA A 454 5.38 1.73 -20.87
CA ALA A 454 6.56 1.41 -20.07
C ALA A 454 6.22 1.20 -18.58
N ALA A 455 5.28 1.98 -18.04
CA ALA A 455 4.79 1.79 -16.67
C ALA A 455 3.99 0.50 -16.50
N MET A 456 3.11 0.19 -17.47
CA MET A 456 2.37 -1.07 -17.48
C MET A 456 3.30 -2.28 -17.60
N ALA A 457 4.36 -2.19 -18.40
CA ALA A 457 5.36 -3.25 -18.52
C ALA A 457 6.08 -3.52 -17.18
N ASP A 458 6.48 -2.48 -16.46
CA ASP A 458 7.10 -2.62 -15.12
C ASP A 458 6.13 -3.23 -14.12
N GLY A 459 4.89 -2.72 -14.06
CA GLY A 459 3.87 -3.26 -13.16
C GLY A 459 3.55 -4.73 -13.45
N ARG A 460 3.50 -5.13 -14.71
CA ARG A 460 3.33 -6.53 -15.14
C ARG A 460 4.53 -7.40 -14.77
N HIS A 461 5.75 -6.88 -14.92
CA HIS A 461 6.95 -7.58 -14.48
C HIS A 461 6.89 -7.86 -12.97
N GLY A 462 6.59 -6.86 -12.16
CA GLY A 462 6.42 -7.03 -10.72
C GLY A 462 5.31 -8.02 -10.38
N LEU A 463 4.15 -7.90 -11.03
CA LEU A 463 3.01 -8.82 -10.84
C LEU A 463 3.38 -10.29 -11.06
N GLU A 464 4.06 -10.62 -12.15
CA GLU A 464 4.44 -12.01 -12.43
C GLU A 464 5.66 -12.46 -11.61
N ARG A 465 6.74 -11.68 -11.61
CA ARG A 465 8.03 -12.12 -11.07
C ARG A 465 8.10 -12.01 -9.55
N ILE A 466 7.50 -10.97 -8.99
CA ILE A 466 7.58 -10.68 -7.55
C ILE A 466 6.31 -11.12 -6.85
N LEU A 467 5.14 -10.64 -7.25
CA LEU A 467 3.88 -10.92 -6.54
C LEU A 467 3.50 -12.40 -6.66
N LEU A 468 3.46 -12.93 -7.89
CA LEU A 468 3.13 -14.33 -8.13
C LEU A 468 4.28 -15.26 -7.71
N ARG A 469 5.42 -15.22 -8.43
CA ARG A 469 6.47 -16.24 -8.24
C ARG A 469 7.15 -16.17 -6.86
N TYR A 470 7.47 -14.97 -6.37
CA TYR A 470 8.22 -14.82 -5.13
C TYR A 470 7.31 -14.77 -3.88
N TRP A 471 6.22 -13.99 -3.89
CA TRP A 471 5.35 -13.85 -2.70
C TRP A 471 4.25 -14.90 -2.57
N THR A 472 3.81 -15.48 -3.69
CA THR A 472 2.65 -16.38 -3.72
C THR A 472 3.05 -17.84 -3.91
N VAL A 473 4.07 -18.12 -4.73
CA VAL A 473 4.40 -19.50 -5.14
C VAL A 473 5.59 -20.10 -4.36
N LEU A 474 6.46 -19.25 -3.78
CA LEU A 474 7.74 -19.67 -3.19
C LEU A 474 7.61 -20.74 -2.08
N ASP A 475 6.56 -20.67 -1.27
CA ASP A 475 6.27 -21.65 -0.21
C ASP A 475 4.76 -21.71 0.11
N GLY A 476 4.38 -22.43 1.17
CA GLY A 476 2.99 -22.66 1.57
C GLY A 476 2.40 -21.54 2.45
N GLY A 477 3.18 -20.49 2.69
CA GLY A 477 2.80 -19.30 3.42
C GLY A 477 2.79 -18.06 2.52
N THR A 478 2.75 -16.91 3.18
CA THR A 478 3.14 -15.63 2.60
C THR A 478 3.61 -14.71 3.73
N GLN A 479 4.44 -13.72 3.44
CA GLN A 479 5.17 -12.97 4.46
C GLN A 479 4.23 -12.24 5.44
N GLU A 480 3.18 -11.65 4.89
CA GLU A 480 2.22 -10.84 5.65
C GLU A 480 1.00 -11.62 6.08
N LEU A 481 0.88 -12.88 5.69
CA LEU A 481 -0.14 -13.72 6.26
C LEU A 481 0.05 -13.68 7.78
N LEU A 482 -1.06 -13.46 8.49
CA LEU A 482 -1.13 -13.41 9.95
C LEU A 482 -0.67 -12.08 10.55
N ASP A 483 -0.45 -11.06 9.72
CA ASP A 483 -0.37 -9.66 10.14
C ASP A 483 -1.60 -8.91 9.59
N PRO A 484 -2.66 -8.71 10.41
CA PRO A 484 -3.93 -8.21 9.91
C PRO A 484 -3.83 -6.88 9.15
N TYR A 485 -2.94 -6.00 9.61
CA TYR A 485 -2.74 -4.67 9.04
C TYR A 485 -2.01 -4.73 7.70
N TYR A 486 -0.83 -5.36 7.64
CA TYR A 486 -0.06 -5.40 6.38
C TYR A 486 -0.73 -6.28 5.32
N LEU A 487 -1.35 -7.40 5.72
CA LEU A 487 -2.09 -8.24 4.79
C LEU A 487 -3.27 -7.48 4.18
N SER A 488 -3.91 -6.58 4.93
CA SER A 488 -5.02 -5.76 4.43
C SER A 488 -4.57 -4.82 3.32
N ILE A 489 -3.38 -4.21 3.44
CA ILE A 489 -2.80 -3.38 2.36
C ILE A 489 -2.57 -4.24 1.10
N THR A 490 -1.95 -5.41 1.27
CA THR A 490 -1.69 -6.37 0.18
C THR A 490 -2.98 -6.85 -0.48
N LEU A 491 -4.01 -7.16 0.33
CA LEU A 491 -5.30 -7.65 -0.15
C LEU A 491 -6.06 -6.58 -0.94
N SER A 492 -6.05 -5.32 -0.49
CA SER A 492 -6.62 -4.20 -1.23
C SER A 492 -5.94 -4.04 -2.59
N ALA A 493 -4.60 -4.08 -2.64
CA ALA A 493 -3.85 -3.88 -3.87
C ALA A 493 -4.11 -5.01 -4.90
N VAL A 494 -4.11 -6.27 -4.46
CA VAL A 494 -4.39 -7.39 -5.36
C VAL A 494 -5.85 -7.42 -5.82
N LYS A 495 -6.80 -6.98 -4.99
CA LYS A 495 -8.20 -6.82 -5.40
C LYS A 495 -8.34 -5.80 -6.53
N MET A 496 -7.71 -4.64 -6.38
CA MET A 496 -7.69 -3.61 -7.42
C MET A 496 -7.10 -4.14 -8.74
N LEU A 497 -6.04 -4.94 -8.67
CA LEU A 497 -5.46 -5.60 -9.85
C LEU A 497 -6.39 -6.65 -10.47
N ALA A 498 -7.02 -7.50 -9.66
CA ALA A 498 -7.93 -8.53 -10.14
C ALA A 498 -9.18 -7.96 -10.82
N ASP A 499 -9.62 -6.77 -10.39
CA ASP A 499 -10.79 -6.08 -10.95
C ASP A 499 -10.44 -5.22 -12.17
N HIS A 500 -9.32 -4.49 -12.11
CA HIS A 500 -9.08 -3.35 -13.00
C HIS A 500 -7.79 -3.43 -13.81
N ALA A 501 -6.96 -4.46 -13.65
CA ALA A 501 -5.76 -4.58 -14.49
C ALA A 501 -6.15 -4.62 -15.99
N PRO A 502 -5.35 -4.00 -16.87
CA PRO A 502 -5.78 -3.71 -18.24
C PRO A 502 -5.95 -4.97 -19.10
N SER A 503 -5.05 -5.96 -18.95
CA SER A 503 -5.12 -7.21 -19.72
C SER A 503 -5.78 -8.36 -18.96
N ALA A 504 -6.35 -9.33 -19.68
CA ALA A 504 -6.92 -10.53 -19.09
C ALA A 504 -5.86 -11.38 -18.36
N TYR A 505 -4.65 -11.48 -18.92
CA TYR A 505 -3.49 -12.12 -18.28
C TYR A 505 -3.18 -11.51 -16.91
N ASP A 506 -3.09 -10.18 -16.83
CA ASP A 506 -2.80 -9.50 -15.56
C ASP A 506 -3.92 -9.74 -14.52
N ARG A 507 -5.19 -9.66 -14.95
CA ARG A 507 -6.35 -9.94 -14.09
C ARG A 507 -6.37 -11.39 -13.60
N LEU A 508 -5.99 -12.36 -14.44
CA LEU A 508 -5.96 -13.77 -14.06
C LEU A 508 -4.86 -14.05 -13.03
N ILE A 509 -3.65 -13.47 -13.20
CA ILE A 509 -2.60 -13.60 -12.17
C ILE A 509 -3.11 -13.04 -10.84
N ALA A 510 -3.65 -11.81 -10.86
CA ALA A 510 -4.14 -11.16 -9.66
C ALA A 510 -5.31 -11.94 -9.03
N ARG A 511 -6.20 -12.55 -9.83
CA ARG A 511 -7.29 -13.42 -9.35
C ARG A 511 -6.76 -14.63 -8.59
N ILE A 512 -5.76 -15.32 -9.15
CA ILE A 512 -5.14 -16.50 -8.50
C ILE A 512 -4.49 -16.11 -7.17
N ILE A 513 -3.76 -14.98 -7.13
CA ILE A 513 -3.15 -14.48 -5.90
C ILE A 513 -4.23 -14.12 -4.87
N LEU A 514 -5.28 -13.41 -5.29
CA LEU A 514 -6.39 -13.02 -4.44
C LEU A 514 -7.09 -14.24 -3.81
N GLU A 515 -7.46 -15.23 -4.62
CA GLU A 515 -8.17 -16.42 -4.15
C GLU A 515 -7.31 -17.29 -3.23
N ARG A 516 -6.01 -17.45 -3.54
CA ARG A 516 -5.07 -18.12 -2.62
C ARG A 516 -4.97 -17.35 -1.30
N THR A 517 -4.89 -16.03 -1.34
CA THR A 517 -4.82 -15.20 -0.13
C THR A 517 -6.10 -15.34 0.70
N MET A 518 -7.27 -15.35 0.07
CA MET A 518 -8.55 -15.59 0.74
C MET A 518 -8.64 -17.00 1.34
N GLU A 519 -8.08 -18.02 0.70
CA GLU A 519 -7.96 -19.36 1.27
C GLU A 519 -7.13 -19.38 2.56
N MET A 520 -5.99 -18.71 2.54
CA MET A 520 -5.08 -18.72 3.68
C MET A 520 -5.68 -17.94 4.85
N LEU A 521 -6.39 -16.86 4.55
CA LEU A 521 -7.16 -16.09 5.51
C LEU A 521 -8.30 -16.92 6.11
N ALA A 522 -9.11 -17.58 5.26
CA ALA A 522 -10.20 -18.44 5.70
C ALA A 522 -9.68 -19.61 6.54
N SER A 523 -8.50 -20.16 6.25
CA SER A 523 -7.86 -21.22 7.04
C SER A 523 -7.58 -20.80 8.48
N ALA A 524 -7.09 -19.57 8.69
CA ALA A 524 -6.77 -19.07 10.02
C ALA A 524 -7.97 -18.39 10.73
N TYR A 525 -9.02 -18.03 10.00
CA TYR A 525 -10.24 -17.46 10.56
C TYR A 525 -11.07 -18.51 11.32
N HIS A 526 -11.59 -18.12 12.49
CA HIS A 526 -12.48 -18.93 13.30
C HIS A 526 -13.89 -18.30 13.32
N PRO A 527 -14.92 -18.98 12.77
CA PRO A 527 -16.28 -18.39 12.64
C PRO A 527 -16.93 -18.05 13.98
N GLU A 528 -16.80 -18.91 15.00
CA GLU A 528 -17.40 -18.61 16.32
C GLU A 528 -16.65 -17.51 17.10
N LEU A 529 -15.33 -17.41 16.98
CA LEU A 529 -14.57 -16.32 17.62
C LEU A 529 -14.60 -15.02 16.82
N ARG A 530 -14.97 -15.08 15.52
CA ARG A 530 -14.83 -14.00 14.55
C ARG A 530 -13.44 -13.35 14.55
N ARG A 531 -12.42 -14.18 14.75
CA ARG A 531 -11.02 -13.77 14.84
C ARG A 531 -10.10 -14.71 14.09
N ILE A 532 -8.95 -14.18 13.71
CA ILE A 532 -7.87 -14.92 13.06
C ILE A 532 -6.96 -15.46 14.17
N VAL A 533 -6.85 -16.78 14.25
CA VAL A 533 -5.99 -17.45 15.22
C VAL A 533 -4.69 -17.86 14.53
N ALA A 534 -3.62 -17.10 14.76
CA ALA A 534 -2.37 -17.31 14.07
C ALA A 534 -1.14 -16.64 14.71
N ALA A 535 0.06 -17.16 14.41
CA ALA A 535 1.32 -16.55 14.82
C ALA A 535 1.71 -15.33 13.96
N ALA A 536 2.01 -14.19 14.58
CA ALA A 536 2.27 -12.92 13.88
C ALA A 536 3.62 -12.28 14.19
N GLY A 537 4.15 -11.59 13.18
CA GLY A 537 5.42 -10.88 13.23
C GLY A 537 5.28 -9.45 13.75
N ARG A 538 4.60 -8.59 12.99
CA ARG A 538 4.49 -7.13 13.23
C ARG A 538 3.05 -6.70 13.55
N ALA A 539 2.21 -7.64 13.99
CA ALA A 539 0.85 -7.32 14.41
C ALA A 539 0.85 -6.49 15.70
N ARG A 540 -0.21 -5.73 15.91
CA ARG A 540 -0.50 -5.05 17.18
C ARG A 540 -1.39 -5.93 18.04
N LEU A 541 -1.32 -5.75 19.36
CA LEU A 541 -2.24 -6.45 20.29
C LEU A 541 -3.71 -6.15 19.95
N SER A 542 -4.02 -4.92 19.54
CA SER A 542 -5.37 -4.52 19.10
C SER A 542 -5.87 -5.37 17.93
N GLY A 543 -5.01 -5.74 16.96
CA GLY A 543 -5.39 -6.56 15.79
C GLY A 543 -5.82 -7.98 16.11
N PHE A 544 -5.50 -8.49 17.30
CA PHE A 544 -6.00 -9.79 17.79
C PHE A 544 -7.28 -9.67 18.62
N LEU A 545 -7.53 -8.49 19.21
CA LEU A 545 -8.63 -8.25 20.12
C LEU A 545 -9.76 -7.49 19.42
N THR A 546 -9.56 -6.20 19.14
CA THR A 546 -10.59 -5.23 18.74
C THR A 546 -10.50 -4.82 17.29
N GLU A 547 -9.29 -4.50 16.80
CA GLU A 547 -9.05 -3.81 15.53
C GLU A 547 -9.30 -4.75 14.36
N GLN A 548 -10.17 -4.31 13.44
CA GLN A 548 -10.60 -5.05 12.28
C GLN A 548 -10.22 -4.29 11.02
N ASP A 549 -9.03 -4.59 10.50
CA ASP A 549 -8.62 -4.13 9.18
C ASP A 549 -9.44 -4.80 8.06
N GLY A 550 -9.29 -4.30 6.83
CA GLY A 550 -10.13 -4.68 5.70
C GLY A 550 -10.18 -6.18 5.33
N ILE A 551 -9.22 -7.01 5.78
CA ILE A 551 -9.33 -8.47 5.65
C ILE A 551 -10.58 -9.05 6.34
N TYR A 552 -11.00 -8.47 7.47
CA TYR A 552 -12.23 -8.89 8.14
C TYR A 552 -13.47 -8.45 7.36
N GLY A 553 -13.41 -7.28 6.71
CA GLY A 553 -14.45 -6.83 5.79
C GLY A 553 -14.61 -7.75 4.58
N ALA A 554 -13.51 -8.22 3.99
CA ALA A 554 -13.55 -9.16 2.87
C ALA A 554 -14.19 -10.50 3.26
N LEU A 555 -13.85 -11.03 4.44
CA LEU A 555 -14.52 -12.21 5.01
C LEU A 555 -16.01 -11.95 5.30
N HIS A 556 -16.33 -10.77 5.83
CA HIS A 556 -17.70 -10.41 6.18
C HIS A 556 -18.62 -10.33 4.97
N VAL A 557 -18.12 -9.83 3.84
CA VAL A 557 -18.89 -9.80 2.59
C VAL A 557 -19.10 -11.19 2.00
N LEU A 558 -18.12 -12.10 2.11
CA LEU A 558 -18.30 -13.48 1.63
C LEU A 558 -19.19 -14.32 2.55
N SER A 559 -19.13 -14.11 3.86
CA SER A 559 -19.92 -14.84 4.85
C SER A 559 -21.39 -14.43 4.84
N GLU A 560 -22.31 -15.40 4.88
CA GLU A 560 -23.74 -15.13 5.11
C GLU A 560 -23.99 -14.76 6.59
N ARG A 561 -23.22 -15.37 7.50
CA ARG A 561 -23.30 -15.16 8.95
C ARG A 561 -22.64 -13.85 9.44
N GLY A 562 -21.75 -13.29 8.62
CA GLY A 562 -20.94 -12.11 8.90
C GLY A 562 -19.72 -12.41 9.79
N ALA A 563 -18.62 -11.68 9.59
CA ALA A 563 -17.33 -11.94 10.23
C ALA A 563 -16.84 -10.86 11.22
N LEU A 564 -17.61 -9.80 11.47
CA LEU A 564 -17.18 -8.66 12.30
C LEU A 564 -17.63 -8.78 13.75
N LEU A 565 -16.79 -8.29 14.67
CA LEU A 565 -17.21 -7.77 15.96
C LEU A 565 -17.71 -6.34 15.77
N TYR A 566 -18.68 -5.92 16.57
CA TYR A 566 -19.17 -4.55 16.57
C TYR A 566 -19.52 -3.93 15.18
N PRO A 567 -20.26 -4.62 14.29
CA PRO A 567 -20.52 -4.15 12.92
C PRO A 567 -21.26 -2.81 12.83
N THR A 568 -21.92 -2.38 13.90
CA THR A 568 -22.67 -1.12 13.97
C THR A 568 -21.83 0.09 14.39
N GLN A 569 -20.55 -0.12 14.73
CA GLN A 569 -19.65 0.96 15.18
C GLN A 569 -19.09 1.76 14.00
N ARG A 570 -18.88 3.05 14.20
CA ARG A 570 -18.28 3.94 13.19
C ARG A 570 -16.76 3.73 13.10
N SER A 571 -16.15 4.14 12.00
CA SER A 571 -14.71 3.98 11.73
C SER A 571 -13.78 4.53 12.82
N ASP A 572 -14.21 5.55 13.57
CA ASP A 572 -13.46 6.21 14.65
C ASP A 572 -13.74 5.64 16.05
N SER A 573 -14.63 4.65 16.17
CA SER A 573 -15.01 4.04 17.45
C SER A 573 -13.83 3.35 18.13
N ARG A 574 -13.86 3.38 19.48
CA ARG A 574 -12.87 2.73 20.34
C ARG A 574 -13.54 1.87 21.41
N ILE A 575 -12.93 0.73 21.72
CA ILE A 575 -13.32 -0.17 22.81
C ILE A 575 -12.11 -0.34 23.72
N LEU A 576 -12.26 -0.02 25.01
CA LEU A 576 -11.16 0.02 25.99
C LEU A 576 -9.96 0.85 25.51
N GLY A 577 -10.23 1.93 24.77
CA GLY A 577 -9.20 2.81 24.18
C GLY A 577 -8.57 2.30 22.87
N MET A 578 -8.74 1.02 22.52
CA MET A 578 -8.26 0.44 21.26
C MET A 578 -9.22 0.75 20.10
N PRO A 579 -8.73 0.98 18.86
CA PRO A 579 -9.59 1.19 17.70
C PRO A 579 -10.36 -0.09 17.33
N VAL A 580 -11.63 0.07 16.91
CA VAL A 580 -12.44 -1.04 16.37
C VAL A 580 -12.05 -1.36 14.93
N TRP A 581 -11.63 -0.35 14.17
CA TRP A 581 -11.34 -0.47 12.75
C TRP A 581 -9.90 -0.11 12.45
N GLY A 582 -9.34 -0.79 11.47
CA GLY A 582 -8.06 -0.44 10.87
C GLY A 582 -8.11 0.87 10.07
N TYR A 583 -6.95 1.47 9.83
CA TYR A 583 -6.86 2.83 9.25
C TYR A 583 -6.37 2.87 7.79
N ASP A 584 -5.48 1.97 7.36
CA ASP A 584 -4.94 2.01 5.98
C ASP A 584 -5.75 1.20 4.96
N PHE A 585 -6.58 0.27 5.42
CA PHE A 585 -7.64 -0.35 4.62
C PHE A 585 -8.97 -0.34 5.39
N PRO A 586 -9.61 0.84 5.46
CA PRO A 586 -10.83 1.05 6.26
C PRO A 586 -12.04 0.31 5.66
N PRO A 587 -13.10 0.04 6.46
CA PRO A 587 -14.22 -0.80 6.05
C PRO A 587 -14.95 -0.25 4.83
N GLY A 588 -15.16 1.07 4.72
CA GLY A 588 -15.85 1.66 3.57
C GLY A 588 -15.15 1.38 2.23
N ARG A 589 -13.80 1.37 2.19
CA ARG A 589 -13.04 0.98 0.99
C ARG A 589 -13.31 -0.47 0.58
N VAL A 590 -13.38 -1.37 1.56
CA VAL A 590 -13.73 -2.79 1.32
C VAL A 590 -15.13 -2.91 0.72
N GLY A 591 -16.09 -2.16 1.27
CA GLY A 591 -17.46 -2.09 0.76
C GLY A 591 -17.50 -1.65 -0.71
N LEU A 592 -16.78 -0.58 -1.06
CA LEU A 592 -16.71 -0.07 -2.43
C LEU A 592 -16.03 -1.05 -3.40
N GLN A 593 -14.93 -1.70 -2.99
CA GLN A 593 -14.24 -2.72 -3.81
C GLN A 593 -15.09 -3.99 -4.01
N SER A 594 -16.04 -4.25 -3.10
CA SER A 594 -16.98 -5.38 -3.20
C SER A 594 -18.08 -5.13 -4.24
N LEU A 595 -18.27 -3.91 -4.73
CA LEU A 595 -19.27 -3.64 -5.76
C LEU A 595 -18.82 -4.07 -7.17
N SER A 596 -17.51 -4.27 -7.39
CA SER A 596 -16.95 -4.61 -8.71
C SER A 596 -17.03 -6.10 -9.05
N SER A 597 -16.46 -6.95 -8.19
CA SER A 597 -16.34 -8.39 -8.43
C SER A 597 -16.12 -9.15 -7.11
N PRO A 598 -16.35 -10.47 -7.06
CA PRO A 598 -16.20 -11.26 -5.85
C PRO A 598 -14.76 -11.30 -5.32
N TRP A 599 -14.59 -11.52 -4.01
CA TRP A 599 -13.28 -11.76 -3.38
C TRP A 599 -12.78 -13.20 -3.59
N ALA A 600 -13.72 -14.15 -3.69
CA ALA A 600 -13.51 -15.56 -3.99
C ALA A 600 -14.81 -16.13 -4.61
N PRO A 601 -14.81 -17.34 -5.20
CA PRO A 601 -16.03 -17.96 -5.73
C PRO A 601 -17.22 -17.95 -4.78
N THR A 602 -18.44 -17.95 -5.30
CA THR A 602 -19.64 -17.79 -4.46
C THR A 602 -19.84 -18.91 -3.44
N TRP A 603 -19.45 -20.15 -3.78
CA TRP A 603 -19.49 -21.29 -2.86
C TRP A 603 -18.45 -21.17 -1.73
N PHE A 604 -17.47 -20.26 -1.84
CA PHE A 604 -16.41 -20.07 -0.85
C PHE A 604 -16.95 -19.62 0.52
N ARG A 605 -18.17 -19.06 0.57
CA ARG A 605 -18.90 -18.80 1.82
C ARG A 605 -18.97 -20.03 2.73
N HIS A 606 -19.03 -21.23 2.15
CA HIS A 606 -19.09 -22.49 2.89
C HIS A 606 -17.76 -22.85 3.58
N VAL A 607 -16.64 -22.44 3.00
CA VAL A 607 -15.30 -22.58 3.63
C VAL A 607 -15.20 -21.70 4.89
N ILE A 608 -15.93 -20.59 4.93
CA ILE A 608 -15.96 -19.64 6.04
C ILE A 608 -17.00 -20.07 7.09
N ASP A 609 -18.25 -20.24 6.67
CA ASP A 609 -19.41 -20.39 7.57
C ASP A 609 -19.63 -21.82 8.07
N ASP A 610 -19.31 -22.82 7.24
CA ASP A 610 -19.51 -24.25 7.51
C ASP A 610 -18.20 -24.96 7.85
N LYS A 611 -17.19 -24.22 8.33
CA LYS A 611 -15.87 -24.75 8.64
C LYS A 611 -16.00 -26.01 9.53
N PRO A 612 -15.42 -27.16 9.13
CA PRO A 612 -15.46 -28.35 9.94
C PRO A 612 -14.51 -28.18 11.14
N PHE A 613 -14.96 -28.62 12.31
CA PHE A 613 -14.12 -28.72 13.50
C PHE A 613 -13.91 -30.20 13.87
N PRO A 614 -12.68 -30.60 14.23
CA PRO A 614 -11.48 -29.76 14.26
C PRO A 614 -10.94 -29.44 12.86
N PHE A 615 -10.38 -28.25 12.69
CA PHE A 615 -9.71 -27.79 11.49
C PHE A 615 -8.19 -27.71 11.72
N ARG A 616 -7.41 -28.14 10.72
CA ARG A 616 -5.95 -28.14 10.77
C ARG A 616 -5.38 -27.44 9.55
N GLU A 617 -4.35 -26.64 9.79
CA GLU A 617 -3.49 -26.05 8.78
C GLU A 617 -2.03 -26.38 9.12
N ARG A 618 -1.30 -26.92 8.14
CA ARG A 618 0.13 -27.19 8.22
C ARG A 618 0.79 -26.61 6.98
N SER A 619 1.79 -25.76 7.16
CA SER A 619 2.54 -25.20 6.02
C SER A 619 4.03 -25.09 6.29
N ALA A 620 4.82 -25.32 5.25
CA ALA A 620 6.20 -24.88 5.14
C ALA A 620 6.25 -23.36 4.90
N ASN A 621 7.14 -22.69 5.63
CA ASN A 621 7.39 -21.26 5.52
C ASN A 621 8.89 -21.02 5.46
N THR A 622 9.38 -20.61 4.29
CA THR A 622 10.80 -20.28 4.07
C THR A 622 11.14 -18.86 4.53
N ILE A 623 10.12 -18.03 4.77
CA ILE A 623 10.18 -16.58 4.92
C ILE A 623 11.17 -15.96 3.93
N ARG A 624 10.67 -15.56 2.75
CA ARG A 624 11.50 -14.92 1.70
C ARG A 624 12.65 -15.79 1.18
N GLY A 625 12.56 -17.11 1.34
CA GLY A 625 13.62 -18.04 0.95
C GLY A 625 14.82 -18.08 1.93
N HIS A 626 14.74 -17.43 3.09
CA HIS A 626 15.85 -17.42 4.06
C HIS A 626 16.02 -18.76 4.79
N PHE A 627 14.94 -19.44 5.12
CA PHE A 627 14.95 -20.71 5.84
C PHE A 627 14.81 -21.88 4.87
N ASN A 628 15.94 -22.56 4.63
CA ASN A 628 16.00 -23.83 3.90
C ASN A 628 16.83 -24.84 4.73
N PRO A 629 16.24 -25.93 5.26
CA PRO A 629 14.83 -26.32 5.14
C PRO A 629 13.86 -25.33 5.79
N PRO A 630 12.59 -25.29 5.34
CA PRO A 630 11.60 -24.32 5.80
C PRO A 630 11.24 -24.50 7.28
N LEU A 631 10.77 -23.41 7.89
CA LEU A 631 10.09 -23.46 9.18
C LEU A 631 8.70 -24.05 9.01
N ARG A 632 8.18 -24.67 10.06
CA ARG A 632 6.78 -25.11 10.08
C ARG A 632 5.89 -24.09 10.76
N ARG A 633 4.70 -23.93 10.19
CA ARG A 633 3.58 -23.22 10.79
C ARG A 633 2.42 -24.18 11.00
N MET A 634 1.71 -23.99 12.10
CA MET A 634 0.53 -24.77 12.43
C MET A 634 -0.58 -23.89 12.98
N THR A 635 -1.80 -24.13 12.51
CA THR A 635 -3.03 -23.60 13.10
C THR A 635 -3.97 -24.77 13.36
N TYR A 636 -4.51 -24.85 14.57
CA TYR A 636 -5.55 -25.81 14.96
C TYR A 636 -6.75 -25.03 15.48
N LEU A 637 -7.92 -25.28 14.92
CA LEU A 637 -9.17 -24.67 15.37
C LEU A 637 -10.13 -25.79 15.77
N ASP A 638 -10.78 -25.63 16.92
CA ASP A 638 -11.89 -26.46 17.36
C ASP A 638 -13.14 -25.59 17.52
N ARG A 639 -14.26 -26.13 18.01
CA ARG A 639 -15.52 -25.37 18.06
C ARG A 639 -15.44 -24.11 18.93
N HIS A 640 -14.72 -24.18 20.05
CA HIS A 640 -14.69 -23.13 21.07
C HIS A 640 -13.32 -22.46 21.25
N PHE A 641 -12.29 -22.91 20.54
CA PHE A 641 -10.94 -22.40 20.70
C PHE A 641 -10.08 -22.60 19.45
N GLY A 642 -8.96 -21.89 19.40
CA GLY A 642 -7.88 -22.18 18.46
C GLY A 642 -6.51 -22.00 19.11
N LEU A 643 -5.54 -22.75 18.59
CA LEU A 643 -4.13 -22.65 18.95
C LEU A 643 -3.29 -22.56 17.67
N ALA A 644 -2.41 -21.57 17.60
CA ALA A 644 -1.50 -21.41 16.49
C ALA A 644 -0.09 -21.05 16.92
N SER A 645 0.88 -21.56 16.19
CA SER A 645 2.29 -21.27 16.38
C SER A 645 3.08 -21.37 15.07
N GLN A 646 4.28 -20.81 15.09
CA GLN A 646 5.32 -21.12 14.12
C GLN A 646 6.56 -21.60 14.89
N ASP A 647 7.31 -22.53 14.29
CA ASP A 647 8.50 -23.10 14.92
C ASP A 647 9.41 -22.02 15.53
N ILE A 648 9.66 -20.97 14.74
CA ILE A 648 10.44 -19.79 15.11
C ILE A 648 9.83 -18.58 14.41
N LYS A 649 9.35 -17.57 15.15
CA LYS A 649 8.74 -16.35 14.56
C LYS A 649 9.47 -15.09 15.01
N GLY A 650 9.61 -14.90 16.32
CA GLY A 650 10.30 -13.76 16.91
C GLY A 650 9.55 -12.45 16.70
N GLY A 651 8.24 -12.43 16.92
CA GLY A 651 7.35 -11.28 16.71
C GLY A 651 6.28 -11.10 17.77
N MET A 652 5.25 -10.30 17.50
CA MET A 652 4.19 -9.97 18.46
C MET A 652 3.40 -11.19 18.96
N ALA A 653 3.23 -12.25 18.20
CA ALA A 653 2.61 -13.47 18.73
C ALA A 653 3.30 -14.69 18.13
N ASP A 654 4.28 -15.23 18.85
CA ASP A 654 4.95 -16.48 18.43
C ASP A 654 4.01 -17.69 18.64
N VAL A 655 3.20 -17.62 19.70
CA VAL A 655 2.14 -18.56 20.06
C VAL A 655 0.91 -17.75 20.40
N LEU A 656 -0.21 -18.06 19.76
CA LEU A 656 -1.51 -17.46 20.01
C LEU A 656 -2.53 -18.55 20.31
N GLY A 657 -3.09 -18.51 21.52
CA GLY A 657 -4.33 -19.20 21.84
C GLY A 657 -5.48 -18.22 21.89
N GLN A 658 -6.66 -18.58 21.38
CA GLN A 658 -7.88 -17.81 21.57
C GLN A 658 -9.06 -18.73 21.84
N TRP A 659 -10.03 -18.29 22.62
CA TRP A 659 -11.20 -19.10 22.96
C TRP A 659 -12.46 -18.27 23.21
N SER A 660 -13.60 -18.94 23.13
CA SER A 660 -14.91 -18.39 23.48
C SER A 660 -15.12 -18.51 24.97
N ARG A 661 -15.42 -17.37 25.61
CA ARG A 661 -15.71 -17.29 27.05
C ARG A 661 -17.17 -17.58 27.38
N THR A 662 -18.04 -17.44 26.40
CA THR A 662 -19.50 -17.54 26.58
C THR A 662 -20.11 -18.74 25.86
N GLY A 663 -19.34 -19.43 25.00
CA GLY A 663 -19.82 -20.50 24.13
C GLY A 663 -20.77 -20.06 23.02
N GLN A 664 -20.95 -18.75 22.87
CA GLN A 664 -21.69 -18.14 21.78
C GLN A 664 -20.74 -17.57 20.73
N THR A 665 -21.25 -17.32 19.53
CA THR A 665 -20.53 -16.56 18.51
C THR A 665 -20.18 -15.17 19.06
N ALA A 666 -18.91 -14.78 18.96
CA ALA A 666 -18.43 -13.52 19.48
C ALA A 666 -19.05 -12.33 18.72
N SER A 667 -19.57 -11.35 19.47
CA SER A 667 -19.99 -10.04 18.95
C SER A 667 -19.11 -8.89 19.46
N GLY A 668 -18.29 -9.17 20.47
CA GLY A 668 -17.34 -8.26 21.08
C GLY A 668 -16.22 -9.00 21.82
N ILE A 669 -15.22 -8.25 22.30
CA ILE A 669 -14.02 -8.78 22.96
C ILE A 669 -14.31 -9.40 24.32
N GLU A 670 -15.41 -9.02 24.96
CA GLU A 670 -15.86 -9.58 26.22
C GLU A 670 -16.19 -11.08 26.12
N HIS A 671 -16.49 -11.57 24.91
CA HIS A 671 -16.72 -12.99 24.60
C HIS A 671 -15.42 -13.76 24.30
N LEU A 672 -14.27 -13.08 24.26
CA LEU A 672 -13.01 -13.64 23.81
C LEU A 672 -11.99 -13.72 24.94
N GLY A 673 -11.33 -14.87 25.01
CA GLY A 673 -10.10 -15.03 25.75
C GLY A 673 -8.90 -15.16 24.81
N MET A 674 -7.73 -14.75 25.26
CA MET A 674 -6.48 -14.84 24.49
C MET A 674 -5.31 -15.29 25.37
N LEU A 675 -4.37 -16.02 24.78
CA LEU A 675 -3.13 -16.49 25.41
C LEU A 675 -1.94 -16.04 24.56
N THR A 676 -0.94 -15.44 25.23
CA THR A 676 0.34 -15.06 24.62
C THR A 676 1.52 -15.48 25.50
N VAL A 677 2.67 -15.77 24.90
CA VAL A 677 3.89 -16.21 25.62
C VAL A 677 5.09 -15.34 25.23
N ARG A 678 5.99 -15.07 26.19
CA ARG A 678 7.26 -14.35 25.99
C ARG A 678 8.42 -14.97 26.76
N ALA A 679 9.62 -14.88 26.17
CA ALA A 679 10.87 -14.88 26.92
C ALA A 679 11.14 -13.45 27.43
N CYS A 680 11.67 -13.30 28.64
CA CYS A 680 11.96 -11.99 29.20
C CYS A 680 13.22 -11.93 30.08
N VAL A 681 13.79 -10.73 30.15
CA VAL A 681 14.88 -10.33 31.05
C VAL A 681 14.51 -8.96 31.62
N ASN A 682 14.38 -8.81 32.94
CA ASN A 682 13.89 -7.60 33.64
C ASN A 682 12.48 -7.12 33.21
N LEU A 683 12.31 -6.63 31.98
CA LEU A 683 11.01 -6.30 31.41
C LEU A 683 10.38 -7.53 30.74
N CYS A 684 9.18 -7.90 31.17
CA CYS A 684 8.36 -8.97 30.57
C CYS A 684 7.06 -8.45 29.95
N ASP A 685 7.02 -7.19 29.49
CA ASP A 685 5.81 -6.56 28.95
C ASP A 685 5.21 -7.35 27.78
N LEU A 686 3.97 -7.80 27.96
CA LEU A 686 3.23 -8.60 27.00
C LEU A 686 2.38 -7.75 26.03
N ALA A 687 2.18 -6.45 26.31
CA ALA A 687 1.30 -5.57 25.54
C ALA A 687 2.03 -4.55 24.66
N THR A 688 3.23 -4.12 25.04
CA THR A 688 3.96 -3.07 24.29
C THR A 688 4.50 -3.60 22.96
N SER A 689 4.10 -2.93 21.88
CA SER A 689 4.51 -3.22 20.49
C SER A 689 4.81 -1.90 19.79
N SER A 690 6.00 -1.32 19.96
CA SER A 690 6.36 -0.11 19.22
C SER A 690 6.58 -0.47 17.75
N GLY A 691 5.77 0.07 16.84
CA GLY A 691 5.82 -0.28 15.41
C GLY A 691 5.48 -1.74 15.12
N GLY A 692 4.67 -2.38 15.95
CA GLY A 692 4.37 -3.82 15.86
C GLY A 692 5.50 -4.75 16.31
N GLU A 693 6.64 -4.23 16.79
CA GLU A 693 7.74 -5.07 17.29
C GLU A 693 7.76 -5.11 18.83
N PRO A 694 7.74 -6.31 19.45
CA PRO A 694 7.89 -6.43 20.90
C PRO A 694 9.35 -6.24 21.33
N VAL A 695 9.53 -5.87 22.59
CA VAL A 695 10.84 -5.86 23.26
C VAL A 695 11.29 -7.32 23.47
N ARG A 696 12.20 -7.82 22.61
CA ARG A 696 12.61 -9.24 22.57
C ARG A 696 13.81 -9.55 23.46
N ALA A 697 13.60 -10.10 24.65
CA ALA A 697 14.69 -10.51 25.55
C ALA A 697 14.90 -12.04 25.57
N GLY A 698 15.19 -12.60 24.39
CA GLY A 698 15.37 -14.05 24.17
C GLY A 698 14.62 -14.55 22.93
N SER A 699 14.53 -15.87 22.79
CA SER A 699 13.84 -16.56 21.70
C SER A 699 12.82 -17.57 22.21
N LEU A 700 11.72 -17.72 21.47
CA LEU A 700 10.77 -18.81 21.64
C LEU A 700 10.91 -19.81 20.49
N PHE A 701 11.02 -21.09 20.83
CA PHE A 701 10.96 -22.20 19.88
C PHE A 701 9.73 -23.04 20.20
N THR A 702 8.89 -23.31 19.20
CA THR A 702 7.61 -23.98 19.45
C THR A 702 7.45 -25.23 18.61
N VAL A 703 7.05 -26.34 19.23
CA VAL A 703 6.60 -27.54 18.54
C VAL A 703 5.13 -27.77 18.89
N GLN A 704 4.24 -27.38 17.97
CA GLN A 704 2.80 -27.65 18.07
C GLN A 704 2.43 -28.96 17.37
N HIS A 705 1.49 -29.71 17.94
CA HIS A 705 0.72 -30.74 17.27
C HIS A 705 -0.73 -30.59 17.72
N ASP A 706 -1.60 -30.29 16.77
CA ASP A 706 -3.03 -30.08 16.98
C ASP A 706 -3.31 -29.05 18.10
N ASN A 707 -4.10 -29.41 19.11
CA ASN A 707 -4.47 -28.59 20.26
C ASN A 707 -3.37 -28.49 21.33
N ARG A 708 -2.17 -29.00 21.08
CA ARG A 708 -1.05 -29.08 22.04
C ARG A 708 0.20 -28.39 21.51
N ALA A 709 0.94 -27.72 22.38
CA ALA A 709 2.23 -27.13 22.04
C ALA A 709 3.26 -27.27 23.16
N ILE A 710 4.50 -27.55 22.76
CA ILE A 710 5.69 -27.36 23.59
C ILE A 710 6.32 -26.02 23.19
N VAL A 711 6.30 -25.06 24.10
CA VAL A 711 6.87 -23.71 23.91
C VAL A 711 8.13 -23.62 24.76
N PHE A 712 9.29 -23.72 24.12
CA PHE A 712 10.60 -23.61 24.76
C PHE A 712 11.08 -22.16 24.75
N ALA A 713 11.38 -21.61 25.94
CA ALA A 713 11.88 -20.26 26.07
C ALA A 713 13.37 -20.25 26.39
N LYS A 714 14.14 -19.58 25.54
CA LYS A 714 15.58 -19.46 25.65
C LYS A 714 15.96 -18.00 25.91
N PRO A 715 16.72 -17.69 26.98
CA PRO A 715 17.30 -16.36 27.15
C PRO A 715 18.48 -16.15 26.19
N PRO A 716 18.91 -14.90 25.95
CA PRO A 716 19.98 -14.63 24.99
C PRO A 716 21.28 -15.36 25.33
N THR A 717 21.94 -15.97 24.35
CA THR A 717 23.20 -16.70 24.60
C THR A 717 24.31 -15.79 25.14
N ARG A 718 24.30 -14.51 24.76
CA ARG A 718 25.26 -13.49 25.21
C ARG A 718 24.53 -12.21 25.63
N ALA A 719 25.00 -11.58 26.69
CA ALA A 719 24.40 -10.37 27.25
C ALA A 719 24.62 -9.10 26.40
N ASP A 720 25.57 -9.11 25.46
CA ASP A 720 25.78 -7.99 24.52
C ASP A 720 24.65 -7.84 23.50
N THR A 721 23.88 -8.91 23.26
CA THR A 721 22.66 -8.87 22.44
C THR A 721 21.49 -8.16 23.15
N LEU A 722 21.56 -8.01 24.48
CA LEU A 722 20.54 -7.31 25.26
C LEU A 722 20.64 -5.79 25.09
N LYS A 723 19.56 -5.18 24.64
CA LYS A 723 19.40 -3.72 24.50
C LYS A 723 18.93 -3.10 25.80
N GLU A 724 19.24 -1.83 26.02
CA GLU A 724 18.78 -1.07 27.21
C GLU A 724 17.25 -1.09 27.35
N GLN A 725 16.52 -1.05 26.23
CA GLN A 725 15.04 -1.18 26.21
C GLN A 725 14.52 -2.50 26.80
N GLN A 726 15.36 -3.54 26.86
CA GLN A 726 15.01 -4.86 27.37
C GLN A 726 15.34 -4.98 28.86
N ILE A 727 16.48 -4.45 29.30
CA ILE A 727 16.98 -4.62 30.68
C ILE A 727 16.80 -3.39 31.58
N GLY A 728 16.42 -2.24 31.02
CA GLY A 728 16.46 -0.94 31.70
C GLY A 728 17.89 -0.36 31.78
N PRO A 729 18.09 0.78 32.48
CA PRO A 729 19.41 1.37 32.69
C PRO A 729 20.28 0.58 33.70
N GLY A 730 19.75 -0.51 34.27
CA GLY A 730 20.35 -1.24 35.39
C GLY A 730 20.98 -2.59 35.00
N GLU A 731 21.28 -3.38 36.03
CA GLU A 731 21.82 -4.72 35.93
C GLU A 731 20.73 -5.78 35.67
N ILE A 732 21.13 -7.00 35.31
CA ILE A 732 20.21 -8.12 35.04
C ILE A 732 19.75 -8.73 36.37
N GLU A 733 18.47 -8.55 36.70
CA GLU A 733 17.84 -8.99 37.94
C GLU A 733 17.02 -10.26 37.75
N THR A 734 16.23 -10.32 36.67
CA THR A 734 15.33 -11.44 36.38
C THR A 734 15.53 -11.97 34.98
N VAL A 735 15.39 -13.29 34.83
CA VAL A 735 15.45 -14.01 33.54
C VAL A 735 14.42 -15.12 33.59
N GLY A 736 13.55 -15.21 32.59
CA GLY A 736 12.50 -16.23 32.58
C GLY A 736 11.61 -16.18 31.35
N SER A 737 10.42 -16.76 31.51
CA SER A 737 9.36 -16.71 30.51
C SER A 737 8.02 -16.46 31.19
N VAL A 738 7.17 -15.67 30.53
CA VAL A 738 5.84 -15.33 31.02
C VAL A 738 4.79 -15.77 30.01
N LEU A 739 3.73 -16.37 30.51
CA LEU A 739 2.50 -16.64 29.77
C LEU A 739 1.41 -15.73 30.34
N GLY A 740 0.76 -14.96 29.47
CA GLY A 740 -0.39 -14.11 29.83
C GLY A 740 -1.68 -14.70 29.30
N LEU A 741 -2.70 -14.71 30.15
CA LEU A 741 -4.07 -15.08 29.82
C LEU A 741 -4.94 -13.82 29.94
N TRP A 742 -5.56 -13.42 28.84
CA TRP A 742 -6.32 -12.18 28.69
C TRP A 742 -7.80 -12.54 28.58
N MET A 743 -8.55 -12.33 29.67
CA MET A 743 -10.01 -12.46 29.72
C MET A 743 -10.56 -11.04 29.91
N MET A 744 -10.97 -10.39 28.81
CA MET A 744 -11.36 -8.97 28.78
C MET A 744 -12.72 -8.75 29.45
N GLU A 745 -12.81 -9.03 30.74
CA GLU A 745 -14.06 -9.24 31.48
C GLU A 745 -14.51 -8.02 32.28
N SER A 746 -15.83 -7.86 32.41
CA SER A 746 -16.45 -6.98 33.40
C SER A 746 -16.82 -7.72 34.68
N GLU A 747 -17.09 -9.03 34.60
CA GLU A 747 -17.41 -9.92 35.71
C GLU A 747 -16.63 -11.24 35.56
N ARG A 748 -16.23 -11.81 36.71
CA ARG A 748 -15.38 -13.02 36.74
C ARG A 748 -16.20 -14.29 36.55
N HIS A 749 -15.89 -15.04 35.50
CA HIS A 749 -16.52 -16.34 35.21
C HIS A 749 -15.55 -17.52 35.08
N TRP A 750 -14.23 -17.25 35.10
CA TRP A 750 -13.22 -18.29 34.97
C TRP A 750 -12.92 -18.98 36.31
N ARG A 751 -12.52 -20.25 36.23
CA ARG A 751 -12.14 -21.10 37.37
C ARG A 751 -10.73 -21.65 37.16
N LEU A 752 -9.87 -21.44 38.13
CA LEU A 752 -8.48 -21.90 38.11
C LEU A 752 -8.33 -23.12 39.01
N PHE A 753 -7.67 -24.15 38.52
CA PHE A 753 -7.35 -25.35 39.28
C PHE A 753 -5.85 -25.60 39.26
N VAL A 754 -5.30 -25.94 40.43
CA VAL A 754 -3.91 -26.37 40.58
C VAL A 754 -3.92 -27.77 41.18
N ASN A 755 -3.37 -28.75 40.47
CA ASN A 755 -3.38 -30.17 40.85
C ASN A 755 -4.78 -30.75 41.12
N GLY A 756 -5.80 -30.21 40.44
CA GLY A 756 -7.20 -30.60 40.62
C GLY A 756 -7.96 -29.82 41.70
N GLU A 757 -7.28 -29.01 42.51
CA GLU A 757 -7.93 -28.16 43.52
C GLU A 757 -8.25 -26.78 42.94
N GLU A 758 -9.50 -26.36 43.07
CA GLU A 758 -9.92 -25.01 42.66
C GLU A 758 -9.28 -23.95 43.56
N LYS A 759 -8.78 -22.87 42.95
CA LYS A 759 -8.15 -21.73 43.61
C LYS A 759 -8.98 -20.47 43.40
N GLN A 760 -9.11 -19.68 44.46
CA GLN A 760 -9.76 -18.39 44.46
C GLN A 760 -8.75 -17.28 44.14
N PRO A 761 -9.20 -16.09 43.68
CA PRO A 761 -8.32 -14.97 43.38
C PRO A 761 -7.56 -14.49 44.61
N ALA A 762 -8.18 -14.60 45.78
CA ALA A 762 -7.57 -14.28 47.06
C ALA A 762 -6.40 -15.22 47.42
N ASP A 763 -6.29 -16.39 46.78
CA ASP A 763 -5.16 -17.30 46.94
C ASP A 763 -3.93 -16.89 46.11
N LEU A 764 -4.09 -15.93 45.19
CA LEU A 764 -3.01 -15.46 44.31
C LEU A 764 -2.23 -14.29 44.97
N PRO A 765 -0.89 -14.22 44.83
CA PRO A 765 -0.05 -15.06 43.97
C PRO A 765 0.30 -16.43 44.58
N LEU A 766 0.33 -17.47 43.74
CA LEU A 766 0.74 -18.82 44.12
C LEU A 766 2.14 -19.14 43.59
N THR A 767 2.97 -19.76 44.42
CA THR A 767 4.23 -20.37 43.96
C THR A 767 4.00 -21.83 43.62
N LEU A 768 4.30 -22.23 42.39
CA LEU A 768 4.10 -23.57 41.86
C LEU A 768 5.40 -24.39 41.90
N ARG A 769 5.25 -25.70 42.02
CA ARG A 769 6.29 -26.69 41.76
C ARG A 769 6.31 -27.07 40.28
N ARG A 770 7.44 -27.57 39.80
CA ARG A 770 7.61 -28.06 38.42
C ARG A 770 6.57 -29.11 38.02
N SER A 771 6.19 -29.99 38.96
CA SER A 771 5.24 -31.08 38.70
C SER A 771 3.78 -30.64 38.75
N ASP A 772 3.50 -29.39 39.15
CA ASP A 772 2.12 -28.95 39.30
C ASP A 772 1.47 -28.74 37.92
N ASP A 773 0.25 -29.22 37.76
CA ASP A 773 -0.57 -28.94 36.58
C ASP A 773 -1.57 -27.83 36.87
N LEU A 774 -1.72 -26.93 35.89
CA LEU A 774 -2.69 -25.85 35.92
C LEU A 774 -3.76 -26.10 34.89
N VAL A 775 -5.01 -25.99 35.31
CA VAL A 775 -6.17 -26.06 34.43
C VAL A 775 -7.01 -24.81 34.65
N LEU A 776 -7.28 -24.08 33.58
CA LEU A 776 -8.25 -22.99 33.53
C LEU A 776 -9.52 -23.50 32.84
N GLN A 777 -10.67 -23.25 33.44
CA GLN A 777 -11.97 -23.29 32.76
C GLN A 777 -12.45 -21.85 32.56
N ASP A 778 -12.79 -21.47 31.33
CA ASP A 778 -13.45 -20.19 31.04
C ASP A 778 -14.52 -20.41 29.96
N GLY A 779 -15.79 -20.34 30.38
CA GLY A 779 -16.91 -20.79 29.56
C GLY A 779 -16.79 -22.28 29.17
N PRO A 780 -17.00 -22.64 27.89
CA PRO A 780 -16.81 -24.01 27.41
C PRO A 780 -15.35 -24.40 27.25
N ALA A 781 -14.40 -23.46 27.25
CA ALA A 781 -13.00 -23.74 26.98
C ALA A 781 -12.26 -24.23 28.22
N LEU A 782 -11.34 -25.18 28.00
CA LEU A 782 -10.47 -25.77 28.99
C LEU A 782 -9.02 -25.58 28.53
N ILE A 783 -8.14 -25.07 29.40
CA ILE A 783 -6.75 -24.77 29.05
C ILE A 783 -5.86 -25.37 30.13
N ALA A 784 -4.98 -26.29 29.73
CA ALA A 784 -3.95 -26.84 30.59
C ALA A 784 -2.59 -26.20 30.30
N VAL A 785 -1.87 -25.84 31.35
CA VAL A 785 -0.50 -25.33 31.27
C VAL A 785 0.39 -26.10 32.24
N ARG A 786 1.54 -26.58 31.77
CA ARG A 786 2.62 -27.10 32.63
C ARG A 786 3.94 -26.40 32.35
N PRO A 787 4.61 -25.82 33.35
CA PRO A 787 5.91 -25.17 33.18
C PRO A 787 7.02 -26.13 32.74
N ILE A 788 7.87 -25.70 31.82
CA ILE A 788 9.11 -26.39 31.45
C ILE A 788 10.22 -25.82 32.32
N ALA A 789 10.73 -26.58 33.29
CA ALA A 789 11.80 -26.14 34.19
C ALA A 789 12.75 -27.30 34.55
N VAL A 790 14.00 -26.97 34.89
CA VAL A 790 14.98 -27.93 35.46
C VAL A 790 14.89 -27.93 36.98
N ALA A 791 15.31 -29.02 37.62
CA ALA A 791 15.52 -29.05 39.07
C ALA A 791 16.64 -28.07 39.45
N ASP A 792 16.29 -27.00 40.18
CA ASP A 792 17.08 -26.08 41.02
C ASP A 792 16.14 -24.94 41.50
N ASP A 793 16.58 -24.05 42.43
CA ASP A 793 15.84 -22.98 43.16
C ASP A 793 15.10 -21.90 42.31
N ARG A 794 14.27 -22.34 41.36
CA ARG A 794 13.46 -21.50 40.46
C ARG A 794 12.12 -21.18 41.11
N LYS A 795 11.55 -20.00 40.80
CA LYS A 795 10.18 -19.66 41.21
C LYS A 795 9.27 -19.64 40.00
N ILE A 796 8.25 -20.49 40.05
CA ILE A 796 7.12 -20.42 39.13
C ILE A 796 6.00 -19.75 39.89
N VAL A 797 5.49 -18.62 39.39
CA VAL A 797 4.46 -17.84 40.09
C VAL A 797 3.25 -17.67 39.20
N VAL A 798 2.05 -17.86 39.76
CA VAL A 798 0.78 -17.48 39.14
C VAL A 798 0.22 -16.29 39.89
N ALA A 799 -0.16 -15.24 39.18
CA ALA A 799 -0.68 -14.01 39.77
C ALA A 799 -1.82 -13.43 38.95
N LEU A 800 -2.63 -12.57 39.60
CA LEU A 800 -3.55 -11.66 38.91
C LEU A 800 -2.76 -10.50 38.32
N GLY A 801 -3.07 -10.09 37.09
CA GLY A 801 -2.43 -8.92 36.51
C GLY A 801 -0.93 -9.10 36.26
N GLY A 802 -0.26 -7.96 36.08
CA GLY A 802 1.20 -7.88 35.96
C GLY A 802 1.71 -8.08 34.54
N TYR A 803 2.92 -7.58 34.28
CA TYR A 803 3.58 -7.68 32.96
C TYR A 803 2.75 -7.16 31.78
N GLY A 804 1.75 -6.32 32.04
CA GLY A 804 1.01 -5.58 31.01
C GLY A 804 1.76 -4.34 30.53
N GLY A 805 1.08 -3.55 29.72
CA GLY A 805 1.69 -2.41 29.05
C GLY A 805 0.69 -1.60 28.23
N THR A 806 1.23 -0.71 27.40
CA THR A 806 0.43 0.15 26.52
C THR A 806 0.53 -0.40 25.10
N PRO A 807 -0.57 -0.86 24.47
CA PRO A 807 -0.54 -1.19 23.05
C PRO A 807 -0.28 0.10 22.25
N GLU A 808 0.36 -0.05 21.10
CA GLU A 808 0.78 1.05 20.23
C GLU A 808 -0.36 2.03 19.92
N THR A 809 -1.56 1.49 19.70
CA THR A 809 -2.73 2.22 19.24
C THR A 809 -3.65 2.60 20.40
N GLY A 810 -3.91 3.90 20.54
CA GLY A 810 -4.95 4.41 21.45
C GLY A 810 -4.53 4.64 22.91
N ARG A 811 -3.27 4.38 23.26
CA ARG A 811 -2.73 4.57 24.63
C ARG A 811 -3.57 3.87 25.71
N ALA A 812 -4.28 2.80 25.35
CA ALA A 812 -4.96 1.96 26.32
C ALA A 812 -3.92 1.35 27.27
N ARG A 813 -4.22 1.11 28.54
CA ARG A 813 -3.33 0.31 29.39
C ARG A 813 -3.99 -1.04 29.59
N LEU A 814 -3.35 -2.09 29.11
CA LEU A 814 -3.87 -3.45 29.18
C LEU A 814 -2.96 -4.31 30.04
N GLU A 815 -3.57 -5.09 30.92
CA GLU A 815 -2.88 -6.11 31.71
C GLU A 815 -3.59 -7.46 31.50
N PRO A 816 -2.84 -8.59 31.45
CA PRO A 816 -3.44 -9.91 31.44
C PRO A 816 -4.25 -10.11 32.72
N THR A 817 -5.35 -10.86 32.65
CA THR A 817 -6.13 -11.22 33.85
C THR A 817 -5.32 -12.14 34.76
N LEU A 818 -4.62 -13.11 34.15
CA LEU A 818 -3.72 -14.03 34.85
C LEU A 818 -2.36 -14.07 34.16
N THR A 819 -1.29 -14.12 34.95
CA THR A 819 0.07 -14.35 34.48
C THR A 819 0.67 -15.59 35.12
N ILE A 820 1.38 -16.38 34.32
CA ILE A 820 2.20 -17.50 34.76
C ILE A 820 3.66 -17.16 34.43
N ALA A 821 4.41 -16.83 35.46
CA ALA A 821 5.81 -16.44 35.38
C ALA A 821 6.71 -17.64 35.77
N ASN A 822 7.43 -18.20 34.81
CA ASN A 822 8.44 -19.24 35.03
C ASN A 822 9.82 -18.55 35.09
N MET A 823 10.22 -18.15 36.30
CA MET A 823 11.41 -17.32 36.52
C MET A 823 12.60 -18.17 36.93
N ASN A 824 13.62 -18.17 36.08
CA ASN A 824 14.88 -18.87 36.32
C ASN A 824 15.76 -18.13 37.33
N ARG A 825 15.55 -16.80 37.47
CA ARG A 825 16.18 -15.95 38.47
C ARG A 825 15.14 -14.95 38.96
N LEU A 826 14.83 -14.97 40.26
CA LEU A 826 13.88 -14.03 40.88
C LEU A 826 14.53 -13.19 42.00
N HIS A 827 15.58 -13.69 42.67
CA HIS A 827 16.25 -13.01 43.78
C HIS A 827 17.77 -13.25 43.76
N GLY A 828 18.55 -12.21 44.04
CA GLY A 828 20.02 -12.22 44.12
C GLY A 828 20.62 -10.86 43.76
N THR A 829 21.93 -10.67 43.97
CA THR A 829 22.63 -9.45 43.52
C THR A 829 22.41 -9.30 42.02
N PRO A 830 21.99 -8.12 41.52
CA PRO A 830 21.88 -7.87 40.09
C PRO A 830 23.21 -8.20 39.37
N LEU A 831 23.14 -8.66 38.12
CA LEU A 831 24.33 -9.02 37.34
C LEU A 831 24.66 -7.98 36.27
N SER A 832 25.92 -7.58 36.23
CA SER A 832 26.47 -6.99 35.02
C SER A 832 26.41 -7.95 33.83
N LYS A 833 26.36 -7.40 32.60
CA LYS A 833 26.43 -8.19 31.35
C LYS A 833 27.66 -9.11 31.32
N SER A 834 28.81 -8.66 31.80
CA SER A 834 30.03 -9.48 31.86
C SER A 834 29.87 -10.67 32.80
N ALA A 835 29.18 -10.50 33.94
CA ALA A 835 28.94 -11.60 34.86
C ALA A 835 27.98 -12.64 34.27
N TYR A 836 26.94 -12.20 33.55
CA TYR A 836 26.03 -13.09 32.81
C TYR A 836 26.79 -14.00 31.83
N ASP A 837 27.69 -13.41 31.04
CA ASP A 837 28.49 -14.15 30.05
C ASP A 837 29.51 -15.08 30.71
N LYS A 838 30.24 -14.59 31.73
CA LYS A 838 31.24 -15.39 32.47
C LYS A 838 30.63 -16.60 33.16
N GLN A 839 29.41 -16.47 33.66
CA GLN A 839 28.67 -17.56 34.30
C GLN A 839 27.98 -18.48 33.28
N GLY A 840 28.03 -18.16 31.98
CA GLY A 840 27.41 -18.98 30.92
C GLY A 840 25.89 -19.07 31.03
N LEU A 841 25.22 -18.08 31.63
CA LEU A 841 23.79 -18.16 31.96
C LEU A 841 22.90 -18.31 30.73
N GLY A 842 23.27 -17.70 29.60
CA GLY A 842 22.52 -17.84 28.34
C GLY A 842 22.52 -19.26 27.76
N ARG A 843 23.42 -20.14 28.22
CA ARG A 843 23.50 -21.55 27.81
C ARG A 843 22.93 -22.50 28.86
N SER A 844 22.96 -22.11 30.13
CA SER A 844 22.49 -22.93 31.25
C SER A 844 21.02 -22.68 31.59
N LEU A 845 20.48 -21.49 31.36
CA LEU A 845 19.10 -21.17 31.69
C LEU A 845 18.16 -21.46 30.51
N PHE A 846 16.98 -22.00 30.82
CA PHE A 846 15.88 -22.17 29.89
C PHE A 846 14.56 -22.34 30.66
N GLY A 847 13.45 -22.05 30.01
CA GLY A 847 12.11 -22.15 30.57
C GLY A 847 11.07 -22.51 29.51
N GLY A 848 9.88 -21.96 29.65
CA GLY A 848 8.76 -22.18 28.75
C GLY A 848 7.63 -22.99 29.38
N PHE A 849 6.74 -23.49 28.52
CA PHE A 849 5.46 -24.09 28.91
C PHE A 849 5.04 -25.18 27.91
N THR A 850 4.36 -26.20 28.40
CA THR A 850 3.43 -26.97 27.57
C THR A 850 2.04 -26.37 27.70
N ILE A 851 1.30 -26.35 26.60
CA ILE A 851 -0.05 -25.82 26.50
C ILE A 851 -0.92 -26.88 25.83
N GLU A 852 -2.08 -27.20 26.41
CA GLU A 852 -3.09 -28.06 25.80
C GLU A 852 -4.48 -27.43 25.96
N PHE A 853 -5.19 -27.26 24.85
CA PHE A 853 -6.57 -26.79 24.85
C PHE A 853 -7.56 -27.96 24.80
N GLY A 854 -8.74 -27.78 25.38
CA GLY A 854 -9.89 -28.67 25.27
C GLY A 854 -11.18 -27.89 25.44
N ASP A 855 -12.31 -28.58 25.42
CA ASP A 855 -13.60 -27.99 25.74
C ASP A 855 -14.53 -28.98 26.45
N LEU A 856 -15.61 -28.44 27.02
CA LEU A 856 -16.61 -29.23 27.72
C LEU A 856 -17.41 -30.16 26.78
N GLU A 857 -17.49 -29.89 25.47
CA GLU A 857 -18.16 -30.81 24.54
C GLU A 857 -17.35 -32.11 24.38
N ARG A 858 -16.03 -32.00 24.31
CA ARG A 858 -15.11 -33.14 24.18
C ARG A 858 -14.93 -33.92 25.48
N PHE A 859 -14.83 -33.23 26.61
CA PHE A 859 -14.48 -33.86 27.90
C PHE A 859 -15.68 -34.06 28.84
N GLY A 860 -16.83 -33.44 28.56
CA GLY A 860 -18.03 -33.47 29.39
C GLY A 860 -17.93 -32.55 30.61
N ASP A 861 -16.86 -32.66 31.39
CA ASP A 861 -16.60 -31.81 32.56
C ASP A 861 -15.10 -31.52 32.75
N VAL A 862 -14.81 -30.55 33.64
CA VAL A 862 -13.43 -30.18 33.99
C VAL A 862 -12.67 -31.32 34.64
N ALA A 863 -13.34 -32.16 35.44
CA ALA A 863 -12.70 -33.25 36.16
C ALA A 863 -12.16 -34.33 35.21
N ALA A 864 -12.87 -34.60 34.10
CA ALA A 864 -12.44 -35.47 33.02
C ALA A 864 -11.21 -34.92 32.31
N PHE A 865 -11.20 -33.62 32.00
CA PHE A 865 -10.01 -32.98 31.44
C PHE A 865 -8.82 -33.01 32.41
N GLN A 866 -9.04 -32.75 33.71
CA GLN A 866 -8.00 -32.89 34.73
C GLN A 866 -7.47 -34.33 34.85
N ARG A 867 -8.33 -35.34 34.73
CA ARG A 867 -7.89 -36.75 34.68
C ARG A 867 -7.04 -37.03 33.44
N HIS A 868 -7.46 -36.53 32.28
CA HIS A 868 -6.71 -36.61 31.02
C HIS A 868 -5.32 -36.00 31.16
N ILE A 869 -5.22 -34.76 31.65
CA ILE A 869 -3.93 -34.08 31.85
C ILE A 869 -3.06 -34.84 32.85
N ARG A 870 -3.60 -35.26 34.01
CA ARG A 870 -2.86 -36.01 35.04
C ARG A 870 -2.40 -37.41 34.59
N SER A 871 -3.09 -38.03 33.64
CA SER A 871 -2.66 -39.29 33.03
C SER A 871 -1.44 -39.13 32.11
N GLY A 872 -1.20 -37.91 31.62
CA GLY A 872 -0.08 -37.57 30.76
C GLY A 872 1.21 -37.24 31.53
N SER A 873 2.35 -37.31 30.84
CA SER A 873 3.69 -37.04 31.40
C SER A 873 4.36 -35.82 30.75
N LEU A 874 5.29 -35.18 31.48
CA LEU A 874 6.19 -34.16 30.97
C LEU A 874 7.62 -34.44 31.43
N ASP A 875 8.44 -34.95 30.51
CA ASP A 875 9.84 -35.25 30.76
C ASP A 875 10.73 -34.18 30.11
N VAL A 876 11.67 -33.66 30.89
CA VAL A 876 12.62 -32.62 30.47
C VAL A 876 14.01 -33.08 30.86
N ALA A 877 14.89 -33.25 29.88
CA ALA A 877 16.24 -33.74 30.08
C ALA A 877 17.25 -32.94 29.26
N ARG A 878 18.42 -32.66 29.85
CA ARG A 878 19.56 -32.18 29.05
C ARG A 878 20.11 -33.33 28.22
N LEU A 879 20.38 -33.06 26.95
CA LEU A 879 20.99 -33.97 26.00
C LEU A 879 22.44 -33.57 25.76
N THR A 880 23.22 -34.49 25.19
CA THR A 880 24.59 -34.19 24.73
C THR A 880 24.57 -33.14 23.62
N GLY A 881 25.59 -32.28 23.56
CA GLY A 881 25.73 -31.30 22.47
C GLY A 881 24.97 -29.98 22.65
N GLY A 882 24.57 -29.64 23.89
CA GLY A 882 23.91 -28.35 24.16
C GLY A 882 22.43 -28.31 23.80
N HIS A 883 21.75 -29.46 23.87
CA HIS A 883 20.32 -29.58 23.61
C HIS A 883 19.52 -29.95 24.86
N VAL A 884 18.23 -29.64 24.84
CA VAL A 884 17.24 -30.03 25.83
C VAL A 884 16.15 -30.82 25.13
N GLY A 885 15.96 -32.06 25.56
CA GLY A 885 14.85 -32.91 25.15
C GLY A 885 13.63 -32.61 26.01
N VAL A 886 12.50 -32.33 25.36
CA VAL A 886 11.20 -32.20 26.00
C VAL A 886 10.26 -33.23 25.37
N ARG A 887 9.74 -34.12 26.22
CA ARG A 887 8.74 -35.13 25.85
C ARG A 887 7.45 -34.83 26.60
N TYR A 888 6.38 -34.57 25.87
CA TYR A 888 5.06 -34.31 26.42
C TYR A 888 4.06 -35.34 25.91
N SER A 889 3.47 -36.11 26.83
CA SER A 889 2.50 -37.15 26.49
C SER A 889 1.13 -36.83 27.07
N SER A 890 0.09 -36.98 26.26
CA SER A 890 -1.30 -36.74 26.65
C SER A 890 -2.25 -37.45 25.67
N GLY A 891 -3.33 -38.05 26.15
CA GLY A 891 -4.34 -38.70 25.31
C GLY A 891 -3.82 -39.79 24.36
N GLY A 892 -2.76 -40.52 24.75
CA GLY A 892 -2.16 -41.59 23.94
C GLY A 892 -1.18 -41.13 22.86
N GLU A 893 -0.90 -39.83 22.76
CA GLU A 893 0.11 -39.29 21.85
C GLU A 893 1.25 -38.65 22.63
N THR A 894 2.45 -38.72 22.07
CA THR A 894 3.67 -38.16 22.64
C THR A 894 4.33 -37.24 21.63
N ILE A 895 4.47 -35.96 22.00
CA ILE A 895 5.26 -34.96 21.27
C ILE A 895 6.68 -34.99 21.82
N ASP A 896 7.66 -35.22 20.95
CA ASP A 896 9.08 -35.24 21.26
C ASP A 896 9.78 -34.10 20.52
N ALA A 897 10.51 -33.27 21.26
CA ALA A 897 11.26 -32.15 20.68
C ALA A 897 12.64 -31.99 21.34
N ALA A 898 13.66 -31.64 20.55
CA ALA A 898 14.99 -31.32 21.02
C ALA A 898 15.37 -29.88 20.63
N PHE A 899 15.58 -29.02 21.62
CA PHE A 899 15.87 -27.59 21.44
C PHE A 899 17.31 -27.28 21.81
N SER A 900 18.00 -26.44 21.05
CA SER A 900 19.35 -26.00 21.41
C SER A 900 19.32 -24.86 22.43
N THR A 901 20.23 -24.90 23.40
CA THR A 901 20.53 -23.77 24.30
C THR A 901 21.73 -22.94 23.81
N GLU A 902 22.33 -23.29 22.68
CA GLU A 902 23.58 -22.71 22.19
C GLU A 902 23.43 -21.86 20.92
N VAL A 903 22.29 -21.96 20.20
CA VAL A 903 22.04 -21.14 19.00
C VAL A 903 22.04 -19.66 19.34
N GLN A 904 22.92 -18.91 18.70
CA GLN A 904 23.08 -17.47 18.92
C GLN A 904 21.92 -16.67 18.32
N GLU A 905 21.36 -15.75 19.11
CA GLU A 905 20.39 -14.77 18.65
C GLU A 905 21.04 -13.64 17.84
N VAL A 906 20.27 -13.08 16.89
CA VAL A 906 20.67 -11.91 16.12
C VAL A 906 19.66 -10.79 16.26
N ALA A 907 20.15 -9.55 16.34
CA ALA A 907 19.33 -8.35 16.40
C ALA A 907 18.81 -7.93 15.01
N GLN A 908 18.20 -8.87 14.27
CA GLN A 908 17.67 -8.67 12.92
C GLN A 908 16.15 -8.97 12.85
N HIS A 909 15.59 -9.03 11.64
CA HIS A 909 14.18 -9.38 11.42
C HIS A 909 13.79 -10.76 11.99
N PHE A 910 14.73 -11.71 12.10
CA PHE A 910 14.53 -13.04 12.69
C PHE A 910 15.25 -13.17 14.03
N PRO A 911 14.75 -14.02 14.95
CA PRO A 911 15.39 -14.23 16.25
C PRO A 911 16.70 -15.02 16.14
N ILE A 912 16.93 -15.75 15.04
CA ILE A 912 18.14 -16.54 14.78
C ILE A 912 18.67 -16.32 13.35
N PRO A 913 19.97 -16.61 13.08
CA PRO A 913 20.50 -16.61 11.72
C PRO A 913 19.74 -17.59 10.80
N PRO A 914 19.42 -17.19 9.55
CA PRO A 914 18.96 -18.13 8.54
C PRO A 914 19.92 -19.30 8.37
N GLY A 915 19.40 -20.52 8.25
CA GLY A 915 20.18 -21.76 8.17
C GLY A 915 20.43 -22.45 9.53
N SER A 916 20.20 -21.77 10.66
CA SER A 916 20.40 -22.34 12.00
C SER A 916 19.14 -23.01 12.60
N GLN A 917 18.03 -23.06 11.86
CA GLN A 917 16.73 -23.55 12.34
C GLN A 917 16.71 -25.04 12.70
N THR A 918 17.49 -25.87 12.00
CA THR A 918 17.64 -27.30 12.33
C THR A 918 18.55 -27.52 13.53
N THR A 919 19.46 -26.60 13.82
CA THR A 919 20.22 -26.62 15.08
C THR A 919 19.34 -26.17 16.24
N ALA A 920 18.53 -25.12 16.04
CA ALA A 920 17.63 -24.58 17.05
C ALA A 920 16.56 -25.59 17.49
N ILE A 921 15.99 -26.32 16.53
CA ILE A 921 15.04 -27.41 16.76
C ILE A 921 15.56 -28.66 16.01
N ALA A 922 16.34 -29.48 16.71
CA ALA A 922 17.04 -30.64 16.17
C ALA A 922 16.10 -31.81 15.86
N SER A 923 15.04 -31.97 16.65
CA SER A 923 13.99 -32.95 16.39
C SER A 923 12.63 -32.38 16.80
N ARG A 924 11.59 -32.83 16.09
CA ARG A 924 10.18 -32.51 16.33
C ARG A 924 9.33 -33.64 15.76
N THR A 925 8.86 -34.52 16.62
CA THR A 925 8.10 -35.70 16.22
C THR A 925 6.85 -35.86 17.07
N VAL A 926 5.86 -36.57 16.53
CA VAL A 926 4.72 -37.11 17.28
C VAL A 926 4.72 -38.62 17.12
N ASN A 927 4.74 -39.36 18.21
CA ASN A 927 4.83 -40.84 18.19
C ASN A 927 5.96 -41.37 17.29
N GLY A 928 7.10 -40.66 17.26
CA GLY A 928 8.25 -41.00 16.41
C GLY A 928 8.17 -40.52 14.95
N VAL A 929 7.03 -39.98 14.50
CA VAL A 929 6.83 -39.48 13.13
C VAL A 929 7.18 -37.99 13.05
N SER A 930 7.96 -37.60 12.04
CA SER A 930 8.32 -36.19 11.79
C SER A 930 7.09 -35.31 11.64
N LEU A 931 7.13 -34.15 12.30
CA LEU A 931 6.10 -33.13 12.20
C LEU A 931 6.30 -32.15 11.02
N LEU A 932 7.43 -32.22 10.32
CA LEU A 932 7.67 -31.43 9.12
C LEU A 932 6.77 -31.91 7.96
N PRO A 933 6.32 -31.00 7.07
CA PRO A 933 5.66 -31.40 5.85
C PRO A 933 6.52 -32.38 5.03
N PRO A 934 5.90 -33.36 4.33
CA PRO A 934 6.60 -34.19 3.35
C PRO A 934 7.38 -33.34 2.33
N ALA A 935 8.50 -33.85 1.84
CA ALA A 935 9.30 -33.15 0.84
C ALA A 935 8.44 -32.75 -0.38
N GLY A 936 8.53 -31.48 -0.77
CA GLY A 936 7.78 -30.89 -1.88
C GLY A 936 6.29 -30.62 -1.62
N LEU A 937 5.74 -30.94 -0.44
CA LEU A 937 4.43 -30.48 0.01
C LEU A 937 4.60 -29.23 0.87
N ASP A 938 4.14 -28.09 0.37
CA ASP A 938 4.33 -26.81 1.03
C ASP A 938 3.16 -26.44 1.93
N ARG A 939 1.95 -26.87 1.60
CA ARG A 939 0.73 -26.54 2.34
C ARG A 939 -0.23 -27.72 2.32
N ASP A 940 -0.83 -28.01 3.48
CA ASP A 940 -1.90 -28.98 3.64
C ASP A 940 -2.89 -28.52 4.71
N THR A 941 -4.18 -28.42 4.34
CA THR A 941 -5.27 -28.01 5.25
C THR A 941 -6.44 -28.98 5.22
N GLY A 942 -7.58 -28.68 5.83
CA GLY A 942 -8.81 -29.49 5.63
C GLY A 942 -9.36 -29.46 4.19
N TRP A 943 -8.99 -28.48 3.37
CA TRP A 943 -9.58 -28.27 2.04
C TRP A 943 -8.60 -27.84 0.95
N SER A 944 -7.32 -27.63 1.26
CA SER A 944 -6.33 -27.18 0.27
C SER A 944 -5.02 -27.92 0.36
N GLN A 945 -4.33 -28.02 -0.77
CA GLN A 945 -2.94 -28.48 -0.86
C GLN A 945 -2.17 -27.66 -1.88
N GLN A 946 -0.89 -27.40 -1.58
CA GLN A 946 0.09 -26.79 -2.49
C GLN A 946 1.34 -27.67 -2.54
N SER A 947 1.77 -28.06 -3.75
CA SER A 947 2.94 -28.91 -3.91
C SER A 947 3.57 -28.78 -5.30
N ALA A 948 4.85 -29.15 -5.38
CA ALA A 948 5.56 -29.37 -6.63
C ALA A 948 5.74 -30.87 -6.99
N ASN A 949 5.07 -31.80 -6.28
CA ASN A 949 5.30 -33.24 -6.43
C ASN A 949 4.61 -33.88 -7.65
N GLY A 950 3.85 -33.13 -8.44
CA GLY A 950 3.14 -33.66 -9.62
C GLY A 950 1.74 -34.19 -9.36
N ARG A 951 1.33 -34.36 -8.10
CA ARG A 951 -0.03 -34.83 -7.74
C ARG A 951 -0.50 -34.23 -6.43
N LEU A 952 -1.73 -33.71 -6.43
CA LEU A 952 -2.47 -33.25 -5.24
C LEU A 952 -3.78 -34.03 -5.14
N GLU A 953 -4.20 -34.34 -3.91
CA GLU A 953 -5.47 -35.00 -3.67
C GLU A 953 -6.15 -34.41 -2.44
N LYS A 954 -7.37 -33.91 -2.64
CA LYS A 954 -8.13 -33.26 -1.59
C LYS A 954 -9.62 -33.47 -1.76
N ASN A 955 -10.25 -34.03 -0.72
CA ASN A 955 -11.70 -34.22 -0.63
C ASN A 955 -12.30 -34.86 -1.90
N GLY A 956 -11.63 -35.89 -2.43
CA GLY A 956 -12.01 -36.62 -3.64
C GLY A 956 -11.63 -35.95 -4.97
N ALA A 957 -11.18 -34.70 -4.96
CA ALA A 957 -10.60 -34.05 -6.13
C ALA A 957 -9.10 -34.37 -6.23
N VAL A 958 -8.65 -34.65 -7.46
CA VAL A 958 -7.28 -35.05 -7.77
C VAL A 958 -6.74 -34.16 -8.88
N LEU A 959 -5.66 -33.45 -8.61
CA LEU A 959 -4.96 -32.63 -9.59
C LEU A 959 -3.60 -33.26 -9.92
N GLU A 960 -3.39 -33.58 -11.19
CA GLU A 960 -2.15 -34.17 -11.72
C GLU A 960 -1.44 -33.20 -12.65
N THR A 961 -0.11 -33.14 -12.53
CA THR A 961 0.78 -32.23 -13.24
C THR A 961 2.20 -32.80 -13.41
N ASP A 962 3.06 -32.08 -14.12
CA ASP A 962 4.49 -32.42 -14.23
C ASP A 962 5.22 -32.23 -12.88
N HIS A 963 6.11 -33.15 -12.52
CA HIS A 963 6.93 -33.02 -11.31
C HIS A 963 7.82 -31.75 -11.37
N GLY A 964 7.94 -31.04 -10.26
CA GLY A 964 8.65 -29.76 -10.15
C GLY A 964 7.80 -28.53 -10.51
N ARG A 965 6.55 -28.69 -10.96
CA ARG A 965 5.62 -27.57 -11.21
C ARG A 965 4.75 -27.32 -9.99
N MET A 966 4.79 -26.10 -9.47
CA MET A 966 3.97 -25.71 -8.34
C MET A 966 2.50 -25.61 -8.76
N VAL A 967 1.66 -26.40 -8.10
CA VAL A 967 0.20 -26.38 -8.31
C VAL A 967 -0.53 -26.17 -7.00
N TYR A 968 -1.79 -25.76 -7.12
CA TYR A 968 -2.66 -25.52 -5.98
C TYR A 968 -4.04 -26.09 -6.23
N LEU A 969 -4.59 -26.74 -5.21
CA LEU A 969 -5.92 -27.33 -5.22
C LEU A 969 -6.67 -26.88 -3.98
N ILE A 970 -7.90 -26.41 -4.15
CA ILE A 970 -8.86 -26.15 -3.09
C ILE A 970 -10.10 -26.99 -3.42
N ALA A 971 -10.53 -27.85 -2.51
CA ALA A 971 -11.73 -28.66 -2.63
C ALA A 971 -12.52 -28.57 -1.33
N GLU A 972 -13.73 -28.02 -1.38
CA GLU A 972 -14.59 -27.89 -0.21
C GLU A 972 -15.00 -29.27 0.32
N PRO A 973 -14.96 -29.54 1.65
CA PRO A 973 -15.12 -30.89 2.20
C PRO A 973 -16.45 -31.59 1.87
N ARG A 974 -17.55 -30.84 1.68
CA ARG A 974 -18.85 -31.41 1.29
C ARG A 974 -19.03 -31.48 -0.24
N GLY A 975 -17.98 -31.22 -1.01
CA GLY A 975 -17.96 -31.34 -2.46
C GLY A 975 -18.68 -30.22 -3.19
N ARG A 976 -19.05 -29.10 -2.53
CA ARG A 976 -19.84 -28.02 -3.17
C ARG A 976 -19.06 -27.21 -4.18
N GLY A 977 -17.74 -27.17 -4.07
CA GLY A 977 -16.90 -26.52 -5.06
C GLY A 977 -15.44 -26.90 -5.02
N VAL A 978 -14.77 -26.69 -6.16
CA VAL A 978 -13.36 -26.98 -6.38
C VAL A 978 -12.72 -25.84 -7.15
N LEU A 979 -11.51 -25.44 -6.74
CA LEU A 979 -10.60 -24.59 -7.52
C LEU A 979 -9.30 -25.35 -7.74
N ALA A 980 -8.87 -25.44 -8.99
CA ALA A 980 -7.61 -26.04 -9.36
C ALA A 980 -6.83 -25.12 -10.30
N TYR A 981 -5.53 -24.99 -10.06
CA TYR A 981 -4.71 -23.98 -10.74
C TYR A 981 -3.48 -24.59 -11.41
N ASN A 982 -3.07 -24.01 -12.54
CA ASN A 982 -1.66 -23.91 -12.88
C ASN A 982 -1.19 -22.51 -12.47
N LEU A 983 -0.41 -22.44 -11.38
CA LEU A 983 -0.14 -21.17 -10.70
C LEU A 983 0.75 -20.23 -11.52
N THR A 984 1.69 -20.77 -12.29
CA THR A 984 2.62 -19.97 -13.10
C THR A 984 2.27 -20.10 -14.58
N PRO A 985 2.70 -19.14 -15.43
CA PRO A 985 2.49 -19.27 -16.88
C PRO A 985 3.34 -20.37 -17.52
N ASP A 986 4.08 -21.16 -16.74
CA ASP A 986 5.01 -22.14 -17.27
C ASP A 986 4.24 -23.32 -17.92
N PRO A 987 4.64 -23.77 -19.13
CA PRO A 987 3.94 -24.82 -19.86
C PRO A 987 3.92 -26.13 -19.07
N THR A 988 2.72 -26.60 -18.76
CA THR A 988 2.50 -27.67 -17.80
C THR A 988 1.42 -28.63 -18.28
N ASN A 989 1.65 -29.95 -18.19
CA ASN A 989 0.56 -30.92 -18.36
C ASN A 989 -0.42 -30.78 -17.20
N TRP A 990 -1.73 -30.78 -17.46
CA TRP A 990 -2.70 -30.50 -16.42
C TRP A 990 -3.94 -31.38 -16.55
N ARG A 991 -4.34 -32.02 -15.45
CA ARG A 991 -5.54 -32.86 -15.37
C ARG A 991 -6.16 -32.79 -13.99
N LEU A 992 -7.45 -32.47 -13.94
CA LEU A 992 -8.28 -32.52 -12.74
C LEU A 992 -9.28 -33.66 -12.87
N THR A 993 -9.29 -34.57 -11.91
CA THR A 993 -10.33 -35.58 -11.72
C THR A 993 -11.16 -35.22 -10.50
N LEU A 994 -12.48 -35.31 -10.62
CA LEU A 994 -13.44 -35.02 -9.56
C LEU A 994 -14.14 -36.33 -9.15
N PRO A 995 -14.93 -36.32 -8.05
CA PRO A 995 -15.83 -37.42 -7.74
C PRO A 995 -16.75 -37.78 -8.93
N GLU A 996 -17.23 -39.02 -8.95
CA GLU A 996 -18.08 -39.58 -10.03
C GLU A 996 -17.37 -39.65 -11.40
N ASP A 997 -16.05 -39.81 -11.41
CA ASP A 997 -15.22 -39.97 -12.62
C ASP A 997 -15.33 -38.82 -13.63
N ARG A 998 -15.73 -37.62 -13.18
CA ARG A 998 -15.69 -36.41 -14.01
C ARG A 998 -14.26 -35.93 -14.14
N GLU A 999 -13.91 -35.45 -15.32
CA GLU A 999 -12.53 -35.08 -15.64
C GLU A 999 -12.48 -33.81 -16.49
N ILE A 1000 -11.50 -32.96 -16.18
CA ILE A 1000 -11.07 -31.85 -17.03
C ILE A 1000 -9.59 -32.02 -17.31
N ARG A 1001 -9.19 -32.08 -18.58
CA ARG A 1001 -7.77 -32.19 -18.96
C ARG A 1001 -7.40 -31.28 -20.11
N SER A 1002 -6.17 -30.75 -20.09
CA SER A 1002 -5.63 -29.98 -21.22
C SER A 1002 -5.20 -30.91 -22.37
N ILE A 1003 -5.48 -30.53 -23.62
CA ILE A 1003 -4.99 -31.23 -24.82
C ILE A 1003 -3.61 -30.66 -25.21
N GLY A 1004 -2.57 -30.97 -24.44
CA GLY A 1004 -1.24 -30.35 -24.53
C GLY A 1004 -0.91 -29.53 -23.28
N LYS A 1005 0.10 -28.65 -23.36
CA LYS A 1005 0.55 -27.86 -22.22
C LYS A 1005 -0.39 -26.67 -21.95
N ALA A 1006 -0.77 -26.50 -20.70
CA ALA A 1006 -1.47 -25.33 -20.18
C ALA A 1006 -0.48 -24.27 -19.72
N GLY A 1007 -0.85 -23.00 -19.92
CA GLY A 1007 -0.18 -21.82 -19.36
C GLY A 1007 -0.82 -21.45 -18.02
N LEU A 1008 -1.00 -20.16 -17.76
CA LEU A 1008 -1.70 -19.72 -16.55
C LEU A 1008 -3.15 -20.20 -16.57
N LEU A 1009 -3.57 -20.95 -15.56
CA LEU A 1009 -4.87 -21.64 -15.58
C LEU A 1009 -5.56 -21.55 -14.22
N ARG A 1010 -6.85 -21.25 -14.25
CA ARG A 1010 -7.79 -21.37 -13.14
C ARG A 1010 -9.00 -22.16 -13.61
N VAL A 1011 -9.33 -23.23 -12.90
CA VAL A 1011 -10.53 -24.02 -13.13
C VAL A 1011 -11.38 -24.00 -11.86
N GLU A 1012 -12.59 -23.48 -11.98
CA GLU A 1012 -13.60 -23.43 -10.91
C GLU A 1012 -14.74 -24.39 -11.23
N ILE A 1013 -15.13 -25.17 -10.23
CA ILE A 1013 -16.33 -26.00 -10.22
C ILE A 1013 -17.23 -25.47 -9.11
N ASP A 1014 -18.46 -25.10 -9.45
CA ASP A 1014 -19.52 -24.75 -8.51
C ASP A 1014 -20.67 -25.76 -8.72
N GLN A 1015 -20.83 -26.71 -7.80
CA GLN A 1015 -21.85 -27.74 -7.92
C GLN A 1015 -23.26 -27.19 -7.74
N GLU A 1016 -23.43 -26.16 -6.90
CA GLU A 1016 -24.74 -25.59 -6.60
C GLU A 1016 -25.31 -24.87 -7.82
N LYS A 1017 -24.44 -24.18 -8.57
CA LYS A 1017 -24.78 -23.51 -9.82
C LYS A 1017 -24.65 -24.40 -11.05
N ARG A 1018 -24.17 -25.65 -10.89
CA ARG A 1018 -23.77 -26.53 -11.99
C ARG A 1018 -22.88 -25.79 -13.00
N LEU A 1019 -21.84 -25.12 -12.52
CA LEU A 1019 -20.94 -24.30 -13.32
C LEU A 1019 -19.53 -24.90 -13.36
N VAL A 1020 -18.96 -24.94 -14.57
CA VAL A 1020 -17.52 -25.08 -14.80
C VAL A 1020 -17.01 -23.80 -15.42
N ALA A 1021 -16.08 -23.11 -14.78
CA ALA A 1021 -15.38 -21.96 -15.35
C ALA A 1021 -13.89 -22.26 -15.57
N ILE A 1022 -13.43 -22.10 -16.82
CA ILE A 1022 -12.04 -22.31 -17.23
C ILE A 1022 -11.46 -20.98 -17.71
N ASP A 1023 -10.63 -20.37 -16.88
CA ASP A 1023 -9.92 -19.14 -17.21
C ASP A 1023 -8.46 -19.50 -17.54
N HIS A 1024 -8.04 -19.26 -18.79
CA HIS A 1024 -6.71 -19.60 -19.29
C HIS A 1024 -6.11 -18.43 -20.06
N GLU A 1025 -4.87 -18.06 -19.73
CA GLU A 1025 -4.15 -16.97 -20.40
C GLU A 1025 -2.69 -17.33 -20.63
N LEU A 1026 -2.10 -16.73 -21.67
CA LEU A 1026 -0.69 -16.86 -22.02
C LEU A 1026 0.06 -15.56 -21.73
N SER A 1027 1.31 -15.68 -21.31
CA SER A 1027 2.21 -14.53 -21.21
C SER A 1027 2.39 -13.88 -22.60
N PRO A 1028 2.53 -12.54 -22.69
CA PRO A 1028 2.78 -11.87 -23.97
C PRO A 1028 3.98 -12.41 -24.78
N ALA A 1029 4.94 -13.06 -24.11
CA ALA A 1029 6.12 -13.64 -24.75
C ALA A 1029 5.91 -15.08 -25.27
N GLN A 1030 4.77 -15.71 -25.00
CA GLN A 1030 4.52 -17.12 -25.32
C GLN A 1030 3.82 -17.28 -26.67
N SER A 1031 4.25 -18.28 -27.44
CA SER A 1031 3.62 -18.64 -28.71
C SER A 1031 2.37 -19.50 -28.50
N ARG A 1032 1.27 -19.19 -29.21
CA ARG A 1032 0.06 -20.01 -29.22
C ARG A 1032 0.25 -21.42 -29.81
N VAL A 1033 1.39 -21.70 -30.44
CA VAL A 1033 1.68 -23.02 -31.04
C VAL A 1033 2.14 -24.04 -29.98
N GLU A 1034 2.87 -23.58 -28.96
CA GLU A 1034 3.38 -24.46 -27.88
C GLU A 1034 2.35 -24.76 -26.79
N PHE A 1035 1.33 -23.91 -26.68
CA PHE A 1035 0.31 -23.99 -25.64
C PHE A 1035 -1.04 -24.32 -26.24
N THR A 1036 -1.78 -25.21 -25.58
CA THR A 1036 -3.14 -25.52 -26.00
C THR A 1036 -4.14 -24.62 -25.31
N GLN A 1037 -5.10 -24.10 -26.06
CA GLN A 1037 -6.31 -23.49 -25.52
C GLN A 1037 -7.48 -24.47 -25.60
N ARG A 1038 -7.20 -25.79 -25.60
CA ARG A 1038 -8.21 -26.84 -25.72
C ARG A 1038 -8.27 -27.71 -24.49
N PHE A 1039 -9.47 -27.90 -23.99
CA PHE A 1039 -9.76 -28.75 -22.83
C PHE A 1039 -10.79 -29.81 -23.19
N ILE A 1040 -10.62 -31.01 -22.63
CA ILE A 1040 -11.60 -32.11 -22.70
C ILE A 1040 -12.32 -32.13 -21.36
N LEU A 1041 -13.66 -32.13 -21.42
CA LEU A 1041 -14.53 -32.18 -20.25
C LEU A 1041 -15.36 -33.46 -20.31
N LYS A 1042 -15.02 -34.43 -19.46
CA LYS A 1042 -15.75 -35.70 -19.36
C LYS A 1042 -16.67 -35.69 -18.15
N GLY A 1043 -17.91 -36.14 -18.33
CA GLY A 1043 -18.87 -36.33 -17.23
C GLY A 1043 -19.62 -35.06 -16.82
N PHE A 1044 -19.61 -34.01 -17.64
CA PHE A 1044 -20.41 -32.80 -17.46
C PHE A 1044 -21.58 -32.82 -18.45
N GLY A 1045 -22.79 -33.14 -17.98
CA GLY A 1045 -23.99 -33.23 -18.80
C GLY A 1045 -24.57 -31.86 -19.19
N PRO A 1046 -25.70 -31.84 -19.94
CA PRO A 1046 -26.32 -30.61 -20.44
C PRO A 1046 -26.87 -29.69 -19.34
N GLU A 1047 -27.00 -30.18 -18.10
CA GLU A 1047 -27.33 -29.37 -16.93
C GLU A 1047 -26.20 -28.46 -16.46
N TRP A 1048 -24.98 -28.65 -16.97
CA TRP A 1048 -23.83 -27.82 -16.63
C TRP A 1048 -23.70 -26.62 -17.54
N THR A 1049 -23.54 -25.45 -16.93
CA THR A 1049 -23.07 -24.26 -17.63
C THR A 1049 -21.55 -24.32 -17.72
N ILE A 1050 -21.00 -24.32 -18.93
CA ILE A 1050 -19.56 -24.25 -19.16
C ILE A 1050 -19.19 -22.85 -19.63
N ARG A 1051 -18.36 -22.15 -18.85
CA ARG A 1051 -17.78 -20.84 -19.19
C ARG A 1051 -16.29 -21.01 -19.46
N ALA A 1052 -15.82 -20.54 -20.61
CA ALA A 1052 -14.40 -20.55 -20.92
C ALA A 1052 -13.95 -19.18 -21.41
N ALA A 1053 -12.69 -18.81 -21.13
CA ALA A 1053 -12.08 -17.58 -21.63
C ALA A 1053 -12.08 -17.53 -23.18
N GLU A 1054 -12.14 -16.32 -23.74
CA GLU A 1054 -12.19 -16.10 -25.18
C GLU A 1054 -11.00 -16.78 -25.90
N GLY A 1055 -11.29 -17.54 -26.96
CA GLY A 1055 -10.29 -18.34 -27.69
C GLY A 1055 -10.08 -19.76 -27.14
N THR A 1056 -10.66 -20.11 -26.00
CA THR A 1056 -10.65 -21.48 -25.48
C THR A 1056 -11.64 -22.34 -26.26
N THR A 1057 -11.15 -23.42 -26.89
CA THR A 1057 -12.02 -24.39 -27.58
C THR A 1057 -12.31 -25.58 -26.66
N LEU A 1058 -13.59 -25.84 -26.43
CA LEU A 1058 -14.03 -26.98 -25.64
C LEU A 1058 -14.37 -28.16 -26.56
N ARG A 1059 -13.99 -29.37 -26.15
CA ARG A 1059 -14.51 -30.61 -26.75
C ARG A 1059 -15.13 -31.45 -25.64
N GLU A 1060 -16.42 -31.75 -25.81
CA GLU A 1060 -17.11 -32.79 -25.03
C GLU A 1060 -16.49 -34.16 -25.31
#